data_AF-A0A7C1JU21-F1
#
_entry.id   AF-A0A7C1JU21-F1
#
_cell.length_a   1.000
_cell.length_b   1.000
_cell.length_c   1.000
_cell.angle_alpha   90.00
_cell.angle_beta   90.00
_cell.angle_gamma   90.00
#
_symmetry.space_group_name_H-M   'P 1'
#
loop_
_entity.id
_entity.type
_entity.pdbx_description
1 polymer ?
#
loop_
_entity_poly.entity_id
_entity_poly.type
_entity_poly.pdbx_seq_one_letter_code
_entity_poly.pdbx_strand_id
1 'polypeptide(L)'
;MYRAYRKLRRSMVDRSPLNAGFILAAPIAALLLAAATPGCLLLAAEQNAAGPPADCVPVGVAKVDVTPQTPVRMYGYAARTGESEGVAGPLKAAALAIGDDSGDGPAVLLTVDCGAIPPELREELISRLKAKTPLRAERFVLAHSHCHSGPDIKHMRFFSGQQREHLEQYARFLIDRLEKVVCDALAARRPGRLAWTCGAVGFAANRRVLKEGKWSGFGSTPGAPVDHTLPLLRVTDSDGKLLAVVINYACHATTLRGGFKQIHGDWPGCAQEFIEADNPGAIAMVTIGCGADADPSPHGTVELCQRHGRAIADEVKRLLGGQFKPVSGRIAARSKVLRIAYNPLPSMDELRQLAAKSYPAASLLKRLEAGEKPPEAKEYLVTVWTFGDDLAMVFLADEVVVDYALRMKRQFDGDRLWISAYCHDVSHYIVSKRLIGEGGYEVNNSLSAAISYGRPESVEPTIEDRIVEHVGQLLPEGFRTPPPRPQPDGPPQPTAKPPFQTVDLKLGESRRVELAEGKQVTVKLVQMEHRRCALRDAVRQARVLVEVDGQQLWLTSANYHLPVSVAGVQIDCPITKEYLTNSTREAWGLEADARLRLWTAGSPWFGPEPMTYPIRQRWFASSSQMANEPCYVDAGERPQNRKIYYHWGLDFGGCEALDEVVAATDGLVVSAGTERLPGYENTPVSPRYDVVYVLDRRGWYYRYSHLYVIDAAIRPGNQVRAGQRIGLLGKEGGSGGWAHLHFDIYCRQPSGKWGCQEAYAFAWEAYLRQYKPKVLAVARPHHVAYVGEKVLLDGSRSYSAAGKIAQFQWTFCDGSKADGPQIERTYEKPGYYSEVLKVVDTAGNADYDFAIVHVHDRQQPERFPPTIHVAYHPTLGIKPGDEVIFKARSFATTDGEESWDFGDGSPTVKTRSDGNVVMLARDGYVVVKHRYDKPGHYLVRVERSDRFGHRAVGHVHVRVGLDD
;
A
#
# COMPACT_ATOMS: atom_id res chain seq x y z
N MET A 1 -28.67 -28.96 11.47
CA MET A 1 -29.63 -28.11 10.72
C MET A 1 -29.32 -28.23 9.22
N TYR A 2 -29.52 -29.43 8.68
CA TYR A 2 -29.06 -29.85 7.34
C TYR A 2 -30.03 -30.90 6.76
N ARG A 3 -31.34 -30.63 6.90
CA ARG A 3 -32.46 -31.41 6.36
C ARG A 3 -33.71 -30.54 6.24
N ALA A 4 -33.71 -29.65 5.25
CA ALA A 4 -34.91 -29.12 4.60
C ALA A 4 -34.39 -28.14 3.55
N TYR A 5 -34.56 -28.46 2.26
CA TYR A 5 -34.50 -27.61 1.05
C TYR A 5 -33.93 -28.39 -0.14
N ARG A 6 -34.59 -29.51 -0.50
CA ARG A 6 -34.54 -30.07 -1.85
C ARG A 6 -35.64 -31.11 -2.10
N LYS A 7 -36.71 -30.66 -2.78
CA LYS A 7 -37.71 -31.40 -3.59
C LYS A 7 -38.60 -30.28 -4.18
N LEU A 8 -38.87 -30.12 -5.46
CA LEU A 8 -38.85 -31.02 -6.62
C LEU A 8 -38.78 -30.20 -7.93
N ARG A 9 -38.40 -30.90 -9.01
CA ARG A 9 -38.10 -30.50 -10.39
C ARG A 9 -39.33 -30.28 -11.30
N ARG A 10 -39.09 -29.57 -12.44
CA ARG A 10 -39.64 -29.73 -13.83
C ARG A 10 -41.18 -29.56 -13.98
N SER A 11 -41.78 -28.91 -14.97
CA SER A 11 -41.59 -28.91 -16.44
C SER A 11 -42.63 -27.95 -17.07
N MET A 12 -42.32 -27.40 -18.24
CA MET A 12 -43.25 -26.72 -19.16
C MET A 12 -44.25 -27.70 -19.80
N VAL A 13 -45.44 -27.22 -20.18
CA VAL A 13 -46.06 -27.27 -21.54
C VAL A 13 -47.61 -27.19 -21.48
N ASP A 14 -48.14 -26.18 -22.17
CA ASP A 14 -49.39 -26.08 -22.94
C ASP A 14 -50.71 -25.49 -22.39
N ARG A 15 -51.31 -24.68 -23.30
CA ARG A 15 -52.70 -24.23 -23.52
C ARG A 15 -53.28 -23.01 -22.79
N SER A 16 -53.54 -22.00 -23.63
CA SER A 16 -54.43 -20.83 -23.53
C SER A 16 -55.93 -21.21 -23.53
N PRO A 17 -56.88 -20.25 -23.58
CA PRO A 17 -56.97 -18.88 -23.04
C PRO A 17 -58.28 -18.65 -22.23
N LEU A 18 -58.46 -17.51 -21.55
CA LEU A 18 -59.77 -16.84 -21.44
C LEU A 18 -59.67 -15.38 -20.94
N ASN A 19 -60.59 -14.59 -21.49
CA ASN A 19 -60.71 -13.13 -21.51
C ASN A 19 -61.12 -12.46 -20.19
N ALA A 20 -60.66 -11.21 -20.00
CA ALA A 20 -61.43 -9.96 -19.81
C ALA A 20 -60.43 -8.89 -19.31
N GLY A 21 -60.23 -7.71 -19.88
CA GLY A 21 -61.06 -6.87 -20.74
C GLY A 21 -61.26 -5.53 -20.02
N PHE A 22 -60.49 -4.49 -20.37
CA PHE A 22 -60.91 -3.09 -20.27
C PHE A 22 -60.14 -2.23 -21.27
N ILE A 23 -60.90 -1.41 -21.99
CA ILE A 23 -60.57 -0.60 -23.18
C ILE A 23 -60.59 0.88 -22.81
N LEU A 24 -59.72 1.68 -23.45
CA LEU A 24 -59.91 3.05 -24.02
C LEU A 24 -58.53 3.74 -24.05
N ALA A 25 -58.02 4.36 -25.12
CA ALA A 25 -58.52 4.69 -26.44
C ALA A 25 -57.30 4.96 -27.38
N ALA A 26 -57.47 4.70 -28.69
CA ALA A 26 -56.56 5.04 -29.80
C ALA A 26 -56.93 6.45 -30.38
N PRO A 27 -56.55 6.89 -31.62
CA PRO A 27 -55.59 6.39 -32.64
C PRO A 27 -54.66 7.55 -33.16
N ILE A 28 -53.73 7.44 -34.11
CA ILE A 28 -53.88 7.22 -35.56
C ILE A 28 -52.49 6.96 -36.19
N ALA A 29 -52.46 5.96 -37.08
CA ALA A 29 -51.36 5.59 -37.97
C ALA A 29 -51.44 6.34 -39.31
N ALA A 30 -50.34 6.40 -40.06
CA ALA A 30 -50.23 5.70 -41.35
C ALA A 30 -48.94 6.06 -42.13
N LEU A 31 -48.33 5.02 -42.67
CA LEU A 31 -47.27 4.98 -43.69
C LEU A 31 -47.70 5.59 -45.02
N LEU A 32 -46.73 5.95 -45.87
CA LEU A 32 -46.74 5.61 -47.30
C LEU A 32 -45.31 5.44 -47.87
N LEU A 33 -45.13 4.39 -48.69
CA LEU A 33 -43.94 3.99 -49.45
C LEU A 33 -43.67 4.93 -50.66
N ALA A 34 -42.42 4.98 -51.15
CA ALA A 34 -42.08 4.74 -52.57
C ALA A 34 -40.56 4.80 -52.83
N ALA A 35 -40.15 4.14 -53.91
CA ALA A 35 -38.81 3.64 -54.21
C ALA A 35 -38.05 4.43 -55.31
N ALA A 36 -36.76 4.06 -55.43
CA ALA A 36 -35.89 4.07 -56.63
C ALA A 36 -35.18 5.38 -57.09
N THR A 37 -33.88 5.20 -57.33
CA THR A 37 -32.75 6.04 -57.80
C THR A 37 -32.82 6.38 -59.32
N PRO A 38 -31.82 7.04 -59.99
CA PRO A 38 -30.57 7.75 -59.59
C PRO A 38 -30.37 9.14 -60.26
N GLY A 39 -29.40 9.95 -59.78
CA GLY A 39 -28.95 11.14 -60.51
C GLY A 39 -27.80 11.88 -59.82
N CYS A 40 -26.57 11.65 -60.29
CA CYS A 40 -25.36 12.37 -59.89
C CYS A 40 -25.49 13.88 -60.10
N LEU A 41 -25.06 14.66 -59.09
CA LEU A 41 -24.33 15.91 -59.31
C LEU A 41 -23.42 16.14 -58.10
N LEU A 42 -22.12 16.17 -58.40
CA LEU A 42 -21.03 16.43 -57.48
C LEU A 42 -21.20 17.79 -56.80
N LEU A 43 -21.15 17.81 -55.48
CA LEU A 43 -20.52 18.88 -54.72
C LEU A 43 -19.59 18.22 -53.73
N ALA A 44 -18.30 18.18 -54.09
CA ALA A 44 -17.22 17.84 -53.18
C ALA A 44 -17.21 18.89 -52.06
N ALA A 45 -17.64 18.49 -50.87
CA ALA A 45 -17.22 19.14 -49.66
C ALA A 45 -15.83 18.59 -49.33
N GLU A 46 -14.78 19.32 -49.68
CA GLU A 46 -13.50 19.23 -48.98
C GLU A 46 -13.76 19.61 -47.52
N GLN A 47 -14.15 18.62 -46.72
CA GLN A 47 -13.98 18.73 -45.28
C GLN A 47 -12.47 18.67 -45.02
N ASN A 48 -11.91 19.84 -44.69
CA ASN A 48 -10.66 19.96 -43.99
C ASN A 48 -10.63 18.90 -42.88
N ALA A 49 -9.78 17.88 -43.05
CA ALA A 49 -9.43 16.95 -42.00
C ALA A 49 -8.67 17.76 -40.93
N ALA A 50 -9.42 18.34 -39.99
CA ALA A 50 -8.84 18.80 -38.75
C ALA A 50 -8.14 17.60 -38.11
N GLY A 51 -6.83 17.72 -37.87
CA GLY A 51 -6.07 16.69 -37.16
C GLY A 51 -6.73 16.35 -35.81
N PRO A 52 -6.43 15.19 -35.22
CA PRO A 52 -6.92 14.86 -33.89
C PRO A 52 -6.61 16.00 -32.90
N PRO A 53 -7.44 16.23 -31.87
CA PRO A 53 -7.14 17.18 -30.81
C PRO A 53 -5.71 16.98 -30.31
N ALA A 54 -5.00 18.07 -29.98
CA ALA A 54 -3.55 18.07 -29.74
C ALA A 54 -3.05 17.11 -28.63
N ASP A 55 -3.97 16.54 -27.86
CA ASP A 55 -3.77 15.66 -26.71
C ASP A 55 -4.36 14.24 -26.93
N CYS A 56 -4.76 13.91 -28.15
CA CYS A 56 -5.29 12.61 -28.54
C CYS A 56 -4.29 11.83 -29.42
N VAL A 57 -4.25 10.51 -29.21
CA VAL A 57 -3.53 9.55 -30.06
C VAL A 57 -4.54 8.54 -30.65
N PRO A 58 -4.36 8.05 -31.88
CA PRO A 58 -5.19 6.98 -32.41
C PRO A 58 -5.08 5.73 -31.54
N VAL A 59 -6.21 5.27 -30.98
CA VAL A 59 -6.30 4.06 -30.17
C VAL A 59 -7.40 3.15 -30.69
N GLY A 60 -7.13 1.86 -30.78
CA GLY A 60 -8.08 0.85 -31.25
C GLY A 60 -8.00 -0.39 -30.38
N VAL A 61 -9.16 -0.97 -30.05
CA VAL A 61 -9.25 -2.13 -29.16
C VAL A 61 -10.14 -3.19 -29.80
N ALA A 62 -9.74 -4.45 -29.69
CA ALA A 62 -10.55 -5.58 -30.14
C ALA A 62 -10.34 -6.78 -29.22
N LYS A 63 -11.35 -7.67 -29.18
CA LYS A 63 -11.33 -8.93 -28.42
C LYS A 63 -11.97 -10.04 -29.23
N VAL A 64 -11.44 -11.25 -29.10
CA VAL A 64 -11.95 -12.45 -29.77
C VAL A 64 -11.91 -13.65 -28.82
N ASP A 65 -12.88 -14.55 -28.99
CA ASP A 65 -12.91 -15.84 -28.31
C ASP A 65 -11.86 -16.79 -28.92
N VAL A 66 -11.04 -17.39 -28.06
CA VAL A 66 -10.03 -18.39 -28.43
C VAL A 66 -10.26 -19.72 -27.71
N THR A 67 -11.47 -20.01 -27.25
CA THR A 67 -11.80 -21.25 -26.56
C THR A 67 -11.75 -22.46 -27.52
N PRO A 68 -11.05 -23.56 -27.17
CA PRO A 68 -11.00 -24.76 -28.00
C PRO A 68 -12.40 -25.38 -28.17
N GLN A 69 -12.69 -25.86 -29.37
CA GLN A 69 -13.98 -26.50 -29.72
C GLN A 69 -13.95 -28.03 -29.54
N THR A 70 -12.78 -28.59 -29.33
CA THR A 70 -12.56 -30.02 -29.05
C THR A 70 -11.85 -30.19 -27.71
N PRO A 71 -11.97 -31.36 -27.07
CA PRO A 71 -11.07 -31.72 -25.98
C PRO A 71 -9.61 -31.57 -26.42
N VAL A 72 -8.77 -31.05 -25.54
CA VAL A 72 -7.34 -30.83 -25.79
C VAL A 72 -6.53 -31.09 -24.54
N ARG A 73 -5.26 -31.46 -24.71
CA ARG A 73 -4.30 -31.52 -23.59
C ARG A 73 -4.14 -30.13 -22.97
N MET A 74 -4.17 -30.07 -21.64
CA MET A 74 -4.06 -28.82 -20.88
C MET A 74 -2.63 -28.56 -20.42
N TYR A 75 -2.23 -27.29 -20.44
CA TYR A 75 -0.90 -26.82 -20.10
C TYR A 75 -0.56 -26.96 -18.60
N GLY A 76 0.73 -27.10 -18.29
CA GLY A 76 1.33 -26.74 -17.00
C GLY A 76 1.44 -27.83 -15.93
N TYR A 77 0.50 -28.77 -15.82
CA TYR A 77 0.54 -29.80 -14.77
C TYR A 77 0.84 -31.21 -15.31
N ALA A 78 2.06 -31.69 -15.07
CA ALA A 78 2.52 -33.02 -15.52
C ALA A 78 1.65 -34.19 -15.05
N ALA A 79 0.94 -34.04 -13.92
CA ALA A 79 0.03 -35.06 -13.39
C ALA A 79 -1.22 -35.29 -14.26
N ARG A 80 -1.56 -34.36 -15.17
CA ARG A 80 -2.68 -34.55 -16.10
C ARG A 80 -2.20 -35.40 -17.27
N THR A 81 -2.84 -36.53 -17.54
CA THR A 81 -2.50 -37.42 -18.68
C THR A 81 -3.54 -37.46 -19.80
N GLY A 82 -4.79 -37.05 -19.53
CA GLY A 82 -5.89 -37.01 -20.51
C GLY A 82 -6.18 -35.61 -21.08
N GLU A 83 -7.06 -35.52 -22.08
CA GLU A 83 -7.58 -34.26 -22.59
C GLU A 83 -8.57 -33.60 -21.60
N SER A 84 -8.90 -32.34 -21.84
CA SER A 84 -9.89 -31.60 -21.05
C SER A 84 -11.25 -32.30 -21.04
N GLU A 85 -11.92 -32.27 -19.89
CA GLU A 85 -13.23 -32.88 -19.64
C GLU A 85 -14.39 -31.91 -19.88
N GLY A 86 -14.11 -30.69 -20.33
CA GLY A 86 -15.11 -29.65 -20.61
C GLY A 86 -14.53 -28.24 -20.63
N VAL A 87 -15.42 -27.26 -20.69
CA VAL A 87 -15.12 -25.82 -20.63
C VAL A 87 -15.92 -25.22 -19.46
N ALA A 88 -15.21 -24.69 -18.47
CA ALA A 88 -15.80 -24.04 -17.30
C ALA A 88 -15.84 -22.52 -17.44
N GLY A 89 -14.99 -21.95 -18.28
CA GLY A 89 -14.96 -20.52 -18.60
C GLY A 89 -14.28 -20.28 -19.95
N PRO A 90 -14.62 -19.18 -20.65
CA PRO A 90 -14.04 -18.86 -21.95
C PRO A 90 -12.55 -18.49 -21.84
N LEU A 91 -11.84 -18.63 -22.95
CA LEU A 91 -10.51 -18.07 -23.17
C LEU A 91 -10.61 -16.93 -24.19
N LYS A 92 -9.92 -15.83 -23.94
CA LYS A 92 -10.00 -14.62 -24.76
C LYS A 92 -8.62 -14.21 -25.26
N ALA A 93 -8.58 -13.58 -26.43
CA ALA A 93 -7.45 -12.77 -26.87
C ALA A 93 -7.93 -11.34 -27.13
N ALA A 94 -7.14 -10.35 -26.73
CA ALA A 94 -7.46 -8.94 -26.90
C ALA A 94 -6.24 -8.14 -27.36
N ALA A 95 -6.45 -7.20 -28.26
CA ALA A 95 -5.41 -6.35 -28.82
C ALA A 95 -5.72 -4.87 -28.59
N LEU A 96 -4.70 -4.12 -28.18
CA LEU A 96 -4.69 -2.65 -28.09
C LEU A 96 -3.69 -2.11 -29.10
N ALA A 97 -4.18 -1.38 -30.10
CA ALA A 97 -3.39 -0.63 -31.07
C ALA A 97 -3.26 0.84 -30.65
N ILE A 98 -2.05 1.39 -30.68
CA ILE A 98 -1.73 2.78 -30.32
C ILE A 98 -0.91 3.41 -31.44
N GLY A 99 -1.31 4.61 -31.88
CA GLY A 99 -0.68 5.34 -32.97
C GLY A 99 -1.27 5.02 -34.35
N ASP A 100 -1.00 5.90 -35.31
CA ASP A 100 -1.35 5.72 -36.72
C ASP A 100 -0.23 5.04 -37.51
N ASP A 101 -0.39 4.99 -38.82
CA ASP A 101 0.58 4.39 -39.74
C ASP A 101 1.70 5.38 -40.14
N SER A 102 1.76 6.57 -39.53
CA SER A 102 2.80 7.57 -39.78
C SER A 102 4.07 7.32 -38.96
N GLY A 103 5.20 7.87 -39.42
CA GLY A 103 6.49 7.76 -38.72
C GLY A 103 6.94 6.31 -38.53
N ASP A 104 6.92 5.82 -37.30
CA ASP A 104 7.37 4.46 -36.98
C ASP A 104 6.23 3.42 -37.05
N GLY A 105 5.02 3.85 -37.38
CA GLY A 105 3.82 3.01 -37.41
C GLY A 105 3.23 2.71 -36.01
N PRO A 106 2.15 1.93 -35.96
CA PRO A 106 1.41 1.66 -34.74
C PRO A 106 2.16 0.69 -33.82
N ALA A 107 1.89 0.77 -32.52
CA ALA A 107 2.25 -0.25 -31.53
C ALA A 107 1.04 -1.10 -31.16
N VAL A 108 1.22 -2.41 -31.03
CA VAL A 108 0.15 -3.36 -30.70
C VAL A 108 0.55 -4.23 -29.51
N LEU A 109 -0.21 -4.13 -28.43
CA LEU A 109 -0.15 -5.05 -27.30
C LEU A 109 -1.26 -6.09 -27.45
N LEU A 110 -0.88 -7.35 -27.63
CA LEU A 110 -1.77 -8.50 -27.72
C LEU A 110 -1.68 -9.32 -26.43
N THR A 111 -2.80 -9.51 -25.76
CA THR A 111 -2.94 -10.41 -24.61
C THR A 111 -3.72 -11.66 -25.00
N VAL A 112 -3.34 -12.82 -24.49
CA VAL A 112 -4.00 -14.10 -24.78
C VAL A 112 -4.11 -14.98 -23.55
N ASP A 113 -5.29 -15.56 -23.34
CA ASP A 113 -5.54 -16.54 -22.30
C ASP A 113 -5.00 -17.92 -22.71
N CYS A 114 -3.71 -18.12 -22.48
CA CYS A 114 -3.06 -19.41 -22.66
C CYS A 114 -1.80 -19.52 -21.79
N GLY A 115 -1.26 -20.74 -21.70
CA GLY A 115 -0.01 -21.00 -20.98
C GLY A 115 1.20 -20.39 -21.68
N ALA A 116 1.43 -20.81 -22.92
CA ALA A 116 2.55 -20.36 -23.76
C ALA A 116 2.29 -20.70 -25.23
N ILE A 117 2.68 -19.80 -26.14
CA ILE A 117 2.71 -20.05 -27.58
C ILE A 117 4.16 -20.38 -27.98
N PRO A 118 4.38 -21.48 -28.73
CA PRO A 118 5.73 -21.85 -29.16
C PRO A 118 6.29 -20.85 -30.20
N PRO A 119 7.63 -20.66 -30.26
CA PRO A 119 8.26 -19.65 -31.12
C PRO A 119 7.85 -19.74 -32.60
N GLU A 120 7.69 -20.97 -33.12
CA GLU A 120 7.37 -21.19 -34.53
C GLU A 120 6.00 -20.61 -34.91
N LEU A 121 5.00 -20.76 -34.03
CA LEU A 121 3.66 -20.21 -34.22
C LEU A 121 3.64 -18.68 -34.04
N ARG A 122 4.48 -18.15 -33.14
CA ARG A 122 4.64 -16.71 -32.97
C ARG A 122 5.29 -16.06 -34.20
N GLU A 123 6.32 -16.69 -34.76
CA GLU A 123 6.97 -16.22 -35.98
C GLU A 123 6.02 -16.26 -37.18
N GLU A 124 5.22 -17.31 -37.30
CA GLU A 124 4.15 -17.40 -38.29
C GLU A 124 3.15 -16.23 -38.16
N LEU A 125 2.67 -15.94 -36.95
CA LEU A 125 1.78 -14.81 -36.68
C LEU A 125 2.44 -13.47 -37.08
N ILE A 126 3.69 -13.24 -36.70
CA ILE A 126 4.42 -12.01 -37.05
C ILE A 126 4.57 -11.88 -38.57
N SER A 127 4.87 -12.97 -39.28
CA SER A 127 4.97 -12.99 -40.74
C SER A 127 3.64 -12.61 -41.40
N ARG A 128 2.54 -13.23 -40.95
CA ARG A 128 1.18 -12.93 -41.41
C ARG A 128 0.79 -11.47 -41.17
N LEU A 129 1.10 -10.92 -40.00
CA LEU A 129 0.81 -9.52 -39.66
C LEU A 129 1.64 -8.54 -40.48
N LYS A 130 2.94 -8.79 -40.69
CA LYS A 130 3.80 -7.95 -41.54
C LYS A 130 3.34 -7.92 -42.99
N ALA A 131 2.76 -9.02 -43.49
CA ALA A 131 2.21 -9.06 -44.84
C ALA A 131 0.93 -8.22 -45.01
N LYS A 132 0.21 -7.91 -43.92
CA LYS A 132 -1.11 -7.25 -43.94
C LYS A 132 -1.12 -5.85 -43.32
N THR A 133 -0.08 -5.47 -42.59
CA THR A 133 -0.08 -4.29 -41.72
C THR A 133 1.30 -3.62 -41.71
N PRO A 134 1.40 -2.30 -41.42
CA PRO A 134 2.68 -1.61 -41.28
C PRO A 134 3.40 -1.90 -39.95
N LEU A 135 2.98 -2.94 -39.21
CA LEU A 135 3.45 -3.25 -37.87
C LEU A 135 4.92 -3.72 -37.88
N ARG A 136 5.75 -3.00 -37.11
CA ARG A 136 7.16 -3.37 -36.89
C ARG A 136 7.28 -4.35 -35.73
N ALA A 137 8.31 -5.20 -35.76
CA ALA A 137 8.46 -6.28 -34.77
C ALA A 137 8.65 -5.75 -33.34
N GLU A 138 9.46 -4.70 -33.18
CA GLU A 138 9.71 -4.02 -31.90
C GLU A 138 8.45 -3.32 -31.33
N ARG A 139 7.48 -3.05 -32.19
CA ARG A 139 6.19 -2.43 -31.87
C ARG A 139 5.07 -3.46 -31.65
N PHE A 140 5.38 -4.74 -31.62
CA PHE A 140 4.43 -5.82 -31.37
C PHE A 140 4.81 -6.61 -30.12
N VAL A 141 3.91 -6.64 -29.14
CA VAL A 141 4.06 -7.45 -27.92
C VAL A 141 2.95 -8.48 -27.85
N LEU A 142 3.32 -9.73 -27.60
CA LEU A 142 2.41 -10.84 -27.31
C LEU A 142 2.61 -11.22 -25.83
N ALA A 143 1.59 -11.09 -25.01
CA ALA A 143 1.62 -11.37 -23.57
C ALA A 143 0.65 -12.50 -23.22
N HIS A 144 1.11 -13.45 -22.42
CA HIS A 144 0.34 -14.61 -22.00
C HIS A 144 -0.21 -14.37 -20.60
N SER A 145 -1.50 -14.68 -20.37
CA SER A 145 -2.04 -14.74 -19.00
C SER A 145 -1.43 -15.87 -18.17
N HIS A 146 -0.74 -16.80 -18.85
CA HIS A 146 -0.08 -17.96 -18.29
C HIS A 146 -1.04 -18.88 -17.52
N CYS A 147 -2.27 -19.01 -18.00
CA CYS A 147 -3.26 -19.87 -17.34
C CYS A 147 -2.92 -21.36 -17.52
N HIS A 148 -2.85 -22.10 -16.41
CA HIS A 148 -2.61 -23.54 -16.42
C HIS A 148 -3.87 -24.36 -16.74
N SER A 149 -4.97 -23.70 -17.12
CA SER A 149 -6.22 -24.35 -17.51
C SER A 149 -6.59 -24.07 -18.98
N GLY A 150 -5.60 -23.73 -19.81
CA GLY A 150 -5.73 -23.61 -21.26
C GLY A 150 -4.99 -24.73 -22.03
N PRO A 151 -5.05 -24.74 -23.38
CA PRO A 151 -4.46 -25.80 -24.20
C PRO A 151 -2.93 -25.79 -24.22
N ASP A 152 -2.30 -26.97 -24.25
CA ASP A 152 -0.84 -27.15 -24.26
C ASP A 152 -0.25 -27.10 -25.68
N ILE A 153 -0.28 -25.93 -26.30
CA ILE A 153 0.27 -25.75 -27.65
C ILE A 153 1.81 -25.78 -27.63
N LYS A 154 2.44 -25.32 -26.54
CA LYS A 154 3.91 -25.33 -26.38
C LYS A 154 4.49 -26.73 -26.54
N HIS A 155 3.86 -27.73 -25.94
CA HIS A 155 4.35 -29.11 -25.98
C HIS A 155 3.67 -29.98 -27.03
N MET A 156 2.93 -29.38 -27.97
CA MET A 156 2.15 -30.09 -29.00
C MET A 156 2.92 -31.20 -29.70
N ARG A 157 4.20 -30.96 -30.03
CA ARG A 157 5.08 -31.93 -30.72
C ARG A 157 5.39 -33.21 -29.92
N PHE A 158 5.19 -33.19 -28.61
CA PHE A 158 5.45 -34.32 -27.72
C PHE A 158 4.23 -35.24 -27.56
N PHE A 159 3.07 -34.83 -28.08
CA PHE A 159 1.88 -35.68 -28.12
C PHE A 159 1.79 -36.44 -29.44
N SER A 160 0.98 -37.49 -29.47
CA SER A 160 0.76 -38.33 -30.66
C SER A 160 -0.71 -38.71 -30.81
N GLY A 161 -1.08 -39.22 -31.98
CA GLY A 161 -2.46 -39.59 -32.31
C GLY A 161 -3.44 -38.43 -32.15
N GLN A 162 -4.64 -38.75 -31.67
CA GLN A 162 -5.75 -37.81 -31.54
C GLN A 162 -5.40 -36.55 -30.73
N GLN A 163 -4.61 -36.69 -29.66
CA GLN A 163 -4.20 -35.55 -28.83
C GLN A 163 -3.40 -34.52 -29.62
N ARG A 164 -2.52 -34.98 -30.51
CA ARG A 164 -1.73 -34.11 -31.38
C ARG A 164 -2.62 -33.46 -32.44
N GLU A 165 -3.51 -34.22 -33.06
CA GLU A 165 -4.42 -33.72 -34.08
C GLU A 165 -5.32 -32.59 -33.55
N HIS A 166 -5.92 -32.76 -32.36
CA HIS A 166 -6.73 -31.74 -31.72
C HIS A 166 -5.92 -30.48 -31.38
N LEU A 167 -4.69 -30.63 -30.88
CA LEU A 167 -3.82 -29.48 -30.60
C LEU A 167 -3.38 -28.76 -31.87
N GLU A 168 -3.07 -29.47 -32.96
CA GLU A 168 -2.72 -28.87 -34.25
C GLU A 168 -3.90 -28.13 -34.87
N GLN A 169 -5.12 -28.67 -34.72
CA GLN A 169 -6.35 -27.99 -35.09
C GLN A 169 -6.54 -26.70 -34.28
N TYR A 170 -6.35 -26.78 -32.96
CA TYR A 170 -6.45 -25.62 -32.08
C TYR A 170 -5.36 -24.57 -32.38
N ALA A 171 -4.14 -24.98 -32.70
CA ALA A 171 -3.04 -24.08 -33.05
C ALA A 171 -3.36 -23.23 -34.30
N ARG A 172 -3.91 -23.86 -35.36
CA ARG A 172 -4.37 -23.14 -36.57
C ARG A 172 -5.50 -22.16 -36.23
N PHE A 173 -6.50 -22.63 -35.50
CA PHE A 173 -7.60 -21.80 -35.03
C PHE A 173 -7.10 -20.59 -34.22
N LEU A 174 -6.16 -20.82 -33.29
CA LEU A 174 -5.61 -19.76 -32.45
C LEU A 174 -4.89 -18.72 -33.31
N ILE A 175 -3.96 -19.11 -34.20
CA ILE A 175 -3.24 -18.16 -35.05
C ILE A 175 -4.21 -17.31 -35.89
N ASP A 176 -5.22 -17.93 -36.50
CA ASP A 176 -6.21 -17.20 -37.30
C ASP A 176 -6.97 -16.16 -36.45
N ARG A 177 -7.31 -16.51 -35.21
CA ARG A 177 -7.96 -15.59 -34.25
C ARG A 177 -7.04 -14.48 -33.79
N LEU A 178 -5.77 -14.78 -33.50
CA LEU A 178 -4.77 -13.79 -33.08
C LEU A 178 -4.46 -12.79 -34.21
N GLU A 179 -4.33 -13.27 -35.45
CA GLU A 179 -4.17 -12.39 -36.61
C GLU A 179 -5.40 -11.47 -36.75
N LYS A 180 -6.60 -12.05 -36.69
CA LYS A 180 -7.86 -11.30 -36.80
C LYS A 180 -7.98 -10.20 -35.76
N VAL A 181 -7.76 -10.51 -34.48
CA VAL A 181 -7.97 -9.52 -33.39
C VAL A 181 -6.98 -8.37 -33.48
N VAL A 182 -5.75 -8.62 -33.95
CA VAL A 182 -4.78 -7.55 -34.22
C VAL A 182 -5.24 -6.67 -35.38
N CYS A 183 -5.65 -7.27 -36.50
CA CYS A 183 -6.18 -6.51 -37.64
C CYS A 183 -7.44 -5.71 -37.27
N ASP A 184 -8.35 -6.29 -36.47
CA ASP A 184 -9.55 -5.60 -35.98
C ASP A 184 -9.19 -4.41 -35.08
N ALA A 185 -8.22 -4.55 -34.17
CA ALA A 185 -7.79 -3.44 -33.30
C ALA A 185 -7.14 -2.30 -34.09
N LEU A 186 -6.33 -2.62 -35.10
CA LEU A 186 -5.74 -1.64 -36.02
C LEU A 186 -6.83 -0.90 -36.82
N ALA A 187 -7.84 -1.63 -37.30
CA ALA A 187 -8.97 -1.05 -38.05
C ALA A 187 -9.90 -0.21 -37.16
N ALA A 188 -10.01 -0.53 -35.86
CA ALA A 188 -10.91 0.15 -34.92
C ALA A 188 -10.34 1.47 -34.35
N ARG A 189 -9.14 1.87 -34.77
CA ARG A 189 -8.44 3.06 -34.25
C ARG A 189 -9.25 4.34 -34.44
N ARG A 190 -9.32 5.13 -33.37
CA ARG A 190 -9.99 6.44 -33.31
C ARG A 190 -9.21 7.37 -32.37
N PRO A 191 -9.38 8.70 -32.45
CA PRO A 191 -8.78 9.61 -31.48
C PRO A 191 -9.16 9.23 -30.05
N GLY A 192 -8.17 9.12 -29.17
CA GLY A 192 -8.38 8.76 -27.78
C GLY A 192 -7.21 9.12 -26.88
N ARG A 193 -7.31 8.77 -25.60
CA ARG A 193 -6.39 9.20 -24.55
C ARG A 193 -5.91 8.01 -23.74
N LEU A 194 -4.65 8.10 -23.33
CA LEU A 194 -4.01 7.15 -22.44
C LEU A 194 -3.70 7.85 -21.12
N ALA A 195 -3.98 7.18 -20.02
CA ALA A 195 -3.59 7.64 -18.69
C ALA A 195 -3.35 6.43 -17.80
N TRP A 196 -2.39 6.51 -16.87
CA TRP A 196 -2.05 5.38 -16.03
C TRP A 196 -2.01 5.74 -14.54
N THR A 197 -2.15 4.71 -13.71
CA THR A 197 -2.05 4.79 -12.26
C THR A 197 -1.59 3.44 -11.72
N CYS A 198 -1.36 3.33 -10.42
CA CYS A 198 -0.91 2.10 -9.78
C CYS A 198 -1.65 1.89 -8.46
N GLY A 199 -2.20 0.69 -8.29
CA GLY A 199 -2.83 0.22 -7.05
C GLY A 199 -2.06 -0.93 -6.43
N ALA A 200 -2.72 -1.68 -5.56
CA ALA A 200 -2.17 -2.91 -4.99
C ALA A 200 -3.23 -3.97 -4.69
N VAL A 201 -2.87 -5.25 -4.86
CA VAL A 201 -3.74 -6.40 -4.54
C VAL A 201 -2.95 -7.48 -3.80
N GLY A 202 -3.57 -8.09 -2.78
CA GLY A 202 -2.86 -8.86 -1.76
C GLY A 202 -2.95 -10.40 -1.84
N PHE A 203 -3.49 -11.00 -2.90
CA PHE A 203 -3.69 -12.47 -2.92
C PHE A 203 -2.49 -13.28 -3.41
N ALA A 204 -1.54 -12.67 -4.14
CA ALA A 204 -0.30 -13.34 -4.52
C ALA A 204 0.53 -13.65 -3.26
N ALA A 205 1.04 -14.87 -3.15
CA ALA A 205 1.96 -15.26 -2.09
C ALA A 205 3.18 -15.94 -2.67
N ASN A 206 4.37 -15.67 -2.12
CA ASN A 206 5.57 -16.37 -2.53
C ASN A 206 5.42 -17.86 -2.19
N ARG A 207 5.60 -18.70 -3.21
CA ARG A 207 5.29 -20.13 -3.09
C ARG A 207 6.44 -20.97 -2.53
N ARG A 208 7.58 -20.34 -2.20
CA ARG A 208 8.81 -21.02 -1.80
C ARG A 208 8.92 -21.12 -0.28
N VAL A 209 8.88 -22.33 0.26
CA VAL A 209 9.08 -22.58 1.70
C VAL A 209 10.55 -22.89 1.94
N LEU A 210 11.22 -22.08 2.76
CA LEU A 210 12.63 -22.25 3.08
C LEU A 210 12.83 -22.86 4.48
N LYS A 211 13.81 -23.75 4.62
CA LYS A 211 14.36 -24.23 5.88
C LYS A 211 15.87 -23.99 5.85
N GLU A 212 16.41 -23.30 6.85
CA GLU A 212 17.84 -22.96 6.93
C GLU A 212 18.37 -22.28 5.65
N GLY A 213 17.54 -21.42 5.03
CA GLY A 213 17.89 -20.72 3.79
C GLY A 213 17.87 -21.58 2.52
N LYS A 214 17.41 -22.83 2.58
CA LYS A 214 17.27 -23.74 1.44
C LYS A 214 15.81 -24.08 1.16
N TRP A 215 15.48 -24.23 -0.12
CA TRP A 215 14.14 -24.61 -0.54
C TRP A 215 13.78 -26.01 -0.01
N SER A 216 12.59 -26.11 0.58
CA SER A 216 12.08 -27.33 1.22
C SER A 216 10.73 -27.79 0.66
N GLY A 217 10.09 -26.99 -0.19
CA GLY A 217 8.82 -27.33 -0.81
C GLY A 217 8.00 -26.12 -1.25
N PHE A 218 6.83 -26.40 -1.80
CA PHE A 218 5.81 -25.40 -2.10
C PHE A 218 4.94 -25.09 -0.88
N GLY A 219 4.52 -23.84 -0.75
CA GLY A 219 3.60 -23.38 0.29
C GLY A 219 3.18 -21.94 0.06
N SER A 220 2.78 -21.24 1.11
CA SER A 220 2.52 -19.80 1.10
C SER A 220 3.38 -19.21 2.21
N THR A 221 4.40 -18.42 1.85
CA THR A 221 5.40 -17.92 2.80
C THR A 221 5.15 -16.44 3.12
N PRO A 222 4.58 -16.10 4.29
CA PRO A 222 4.36 -14.71 4.67
C PRO A 222 5.69 -13.93 4.75
N GLY A 223 5.69 -12.68 4.27
CA GLY A 223 6.86 -11.80 4.32
C GLY A 223 7.96 -12.12 3.32
N ALA A 224 7.85 -13.20 2.54
CA ALA A 224 8.75 -13.44 1.41
C ALA A 224 8.44 -12.48 0.24
N PRO A 225 9.42 -12.19 -0.63
CA PRO A 225 9.25 -11.20 -1.70
C PRO A 225 8.08 -11.51 -2.64
N VAL A 226 7.19 -10.53 -2.82
CA VAL A 226 6.07 -10.55 -3.78
C VAL A 226 5.89 -9.11 -4.29
N ASP A 227 5.59 -8.94 -5.58
CA ASP A 227 5.22 -7.64 -6.14
C ASP A 227 3.69 -7.50 -6.14
N HIS A 228 3.15 -6.82 -5.12
CA HIS A 228 1.72 -6.61 -4.95
C HIS A 228 1.16 -5.45 -5.77
N THR A 229 1.99 -4.74 -6.53
CA THR A 229 1.54 -3.57 -7.31
C THR A 229 0.59 -4.00 -8.43
N LEU A 230 -0.39 -3.15 -8.71
CA LEU A 230 -1.35 -3.30 -9.80
C LEU A 230 -1.30 -2.07 -10.72
N PRO A 231 -0.30 -1.96 -11.62
CA PRO A 231 -0.32 -0.95 -12.67
C PRO A 231 -1.59 -1.08 -13.54
N LEU A 232 -2.21 0.06 -13.84
CA LEU A 232 -3.43 0.16 -14.62
C LEU A 232 -3.27 1.25 -15.68
N LEU A 233 -3.43 0.87 -16.96
CA LEU A 233 -3.52 1.80 -18.08
C LEU A 233 -4.98 1.93 -18.50
N ARG A 234 -5.50 3.15 -18.46
CA ARG A 234 -6.84 3.53 -18.91
C ARG A 234 -6.77 4.03 -20.35
N VAL A 235 -7.63 3.49 -21.21
CA VAL A 235 -7.78 3.89 -22.61
C VAL A 235 -9.18 4.42 -22.84
N THR A 236 -9.32 5.68 -23.23
CA THR A 236 -10.61 6.30 -23.56
C THR A 236 -10.64 6.79 -25.00
N ASP A 237 -11.82 6.99 -25.56
CA ASP A 237 -11.97 7.84 -26.76
C ASP A 237 -11.83 9.33 -26.41
N SER A 238 -11.97 10.19 -27.42
CA SER A 238 -11.89 11.65 -27.29
C SER A 238 -12.94 12.24 -26.35
N ASP A 239 -14.08 11.57 -26.18
CA ASP A 239 -15.20 12.01 -25.34
C ASP A 239 -15.09 11.49 -23.90
N GLY A 240 -14.03 10.72 -23.60
CA GLY A 240 -13.77 10.16 -22.27
C GLY A 240 -14.48 8.83 -22.00
N LYS A 241 -15.13 8.21 -22.99
CA LYS A 241 -15.72 6.88 -22.83
C LYS A 241 -14.60 5.84 -22.71
N LEU A 242 -14.71 4.98 -21.70
CA LEU A 242 -13.75 3.90 -21.48
C LEU A 242 -13.84 2.86 -22.60
N LEU A 243 -12.73 2.67 -23.32
CA LEU A 243 -12.59 1.66 -24.38
C LEU A 243 -11.92 0.39 -23.85
N ALA A 244 -10.87 0.56 -23.04
CA ALA A 244 -10.16 -0.56 -22.45
C ALA A 244 -9.44 -0.19 -21.15
N VAL A 245 -9.14 -1.22 -20.36
CA VAL A 245 -8.12 -1.17 -19.32
C VAL A 245 -7.10 -2.27 -19.57
N VAL A 246 -5.83 -1.94 -19.40
CA VAL A 246 -4.74 -2.92 -19.30
C VAL A 246 -4.31 -2.95 -17.85
N ILE A 247 -4.17 -4.14 -17.27
CA ILE A 247 -3.67 -4.33 -15.91
C ILE A 247 -2.48 -5.28 -15.89
N ASN A 248 -1.61 -5.11 -14.89
CA ASN A 248 -0.48 -6.01 -14.66
C ASN A 248 -0.47 -6.51 -13.22
N TYR A 249 -0.36 -7.82 -13.00
CA TYR A 249 -0.23 -8.38 -11.66
C TYR A 249 0.77 -9.55 -11.63
N ALA A 250 1.68 -9.55 -10.65
CA ALA A 250 2.77 -10.53 -10.56
C ALA A 250 2.34 -11.78 -9.80
N CYS A 251 1.58 -12.65 -10.47
CA CYS A 251 1.09 -13.90 -9.88
C CYS A 251 0.85 -14.96 -10.97
N HIS A 252 1.25 -16.21 -10.75
CA HIS A 252 0.87 -17.30 -11.63
C HIS A 252 -0.66 -17.44 -11.73
N ALA A 253 -1.18 -17.79 -12.91
CA ALA A 253 -2.58 -18.15 -13.11
C ALA A 253 -2.82 -19.63 -12.80
N THR A 254 -2.64 -19.97 -11.52
CA THR A 254 -2.63 -21.33 -10.96
C THR A 254 -3.59 -21.50 -9.77
N THR A 255 -4.67 -20.72 -9.71
CA THR A 255 -5.71 -20.93 -8.69
C THR A 255 -6.33 -22.31 -8.85
N LEU A 256 -6.56 -22.71 -10.10
CA LEU A 256 -7.09 -24.01 -10.49
C LEU A 256 -5.92 -25.00 -10.63
N ARG A 257 -5.74 -25.83 -9.60
CA ARG A 257 -4.63 -26.79 -9.47
C ARG A 257 -4.80 -28.01 -10.40
N GLY A 258 -3.80 -28.90 -10.42
CA GLY A 258 -3.74 -30.04 -11.35
C GLY A 258 -4.95 -30.99 -11.37
N GLY A 259 -5.73 -31.05 -10.29
CA GLY A 259 -6.97 -31.85 -10.24
C GLY A 259 -8.15 -31.26 -11.05
N PHE A 260 -8.09 -29.98 -11.41
CA PHE A 260 -9.08 -29.33 -12.27
C PHE A 260 -8.80 -29.68 -13.74
N LYS A 261 -9.80 -30.17 -14.47
CA LYS A 261 -9.62 -30.71 -15.84
C LYS A 261 -10.53 -30.06 -16.89
N GLN A 262 -11.06 -28.87 -16.62
CA GLN A 262 -11.86 -28.11 -17.58
C GLN A 262 -11.09 -26.89 -18.06
N ILE A 263 -11.42 -26.40 -19.26
CA ILE A 263 -10.84 -25.18 -19.81
C ILE A 263 -11.34 -23.95 -19.04
N HIS A 264 -10.43 -23.07 -18.63
CA HIS A 264 -10.75 -21.83 -17.90
C HIS A 264 -9.56 -20.85 -17.92
N GLY A 265 -9.82 -19.54 -18.02
CA GLY A 265 -8.80 -18.48 -18.02
C GLY A 265 -8.19 -18.15 -16.65
N ASP A 266 -8.37 -19.01 -15.63
CA ASP A 266 -8.03 -18.76 -14.20
C ASP A 266 -8.41 -17.35 -13.69
N TRP A 267 -7.72 -16.83 -12.67
CA TRP A 267 -8.01 -15.52 -12.07
C TRP A 267 -7.91 -14.35 -13.08
N PRO A 268 -7.03 -14.36 -14.12
CA PRO A 268 -7.05 -13.33 -15.15
C PRO A 268 -8.37 -13.30 -15.91
N GLY A 269 -8.90 -14.47 -16.29
CA GLY A 269 -10.19 -14.59 -16.97
C GLY A 269 -11.34 -14.06 -16.10
N CYS A 270 -11.38 -14.43 -14.82
CA CYS A 270 -12.35 -13.88 -13.87
C CYS A 270 -12.22 -12.35 -13.70
N ALA A 271 -10.98 -11.84 -13.61
CA ALA A 271 -10.75 -10.40 -13.48
C ALA A 271 -11.29 -9.64 -14.70
N GLN A 272 -11.03 -10.14 -15.92
CA GLN A 272 -11.56 -9.56 -17.14
C GLN A 272 -13.09 -9.50 -17.10
N GLU A 273 -13.75 -10.59 -16.72
CA GLU A 273 -15.22 -10.66 -16.67
C GLU A 273 -15.82 -9.66 -15.69
N PHE A 274 -15.27 -9.56 -14.47
CA PHE A 274 -15.77 -8.62 -13.48
C PHE A 274 -15.49 -7.16 -13.86
N ILE A 275 -14.33 -6.86 -14.42
CA ILE A 275 -14.00 -5.51 -14.89
C ILE A 275 -14.96 -5.08 -16.01
N GLU A 276 -15.20 -5.96 -16.99
CA GLU A 276 -16.09 -5.69 -18.12
C GLU A 276 -17.56 -5.60 -17.69
N ALA A 277 -17.97 -6.40 -16.71
CA ALA A 277 -19.30 -6.30 -16.11
C ALA A 277 -19.51 -4.97 -15.37
N ASP A 278 -18.49 -4.51 -14.62
CA ASP A 278 -18.52 -3.23 -13.92
C ASP A 278 -18.42 -2.03 -14.88
N ASN A 279 -17.92 -2.23 -16.09
CA ASN A 279 -17.68 -1.18 -17.10
C ASN A 279 -18.19 -1.60 -18.48
N PRO A 280 -19.53 -1.59 -18.71
CA PRO A 280 -20.10 -2.06 -19.97
C PRO A 280 -19.53 -1.34 -21.20
N GLY A 281 -19.02 -2.14 -22.15
CA GLY A 281 -18.43 -1.64 -23.40
C GLY A 281 -16.92 -1.45 -23.37
N ALA A 282 -16.26 -1.57 -22.21
CA ALA A 282 -14.81 -1.63 -22.10
C ALA A 282 -14.29 -3.06 -22.34
N ILE A 283 -13.04 -3.17 -22.81
CA ILE A 283 -12.30 -4.44 -22.89
C ILE A 283 -11.24 -4.49 -21.79
N ALA A 284 -11.20 -5.58 -21.04
CA ALA A 284 -10.18 -5.79 -20.01
C ALA A 284 -9.03 -6.65 -20.55
N MET A 285 -7.80 -6.20 -20.38
CA MET A 285 -6.58 -6.88 -20.82
C MET A 285 -5.67 -7.12 -19.62
N VAL A 286 -5.06 -8.31 -19.54
CA VAL A 286 -4.21 -8.70 -18.41
C VAL A 286 -2.83 -9.09 -18.91
N THR A 287 -1.80 -8.45 -18.36
CA THR A 287 -0.40 -8.88 -18.44
C THR A 287 0.04 -9.43 -17.09
N ILE A 288 1.02 -10.33 -17.10
CA ILE A 288 1.54 -10.93 -15.87
C ILE A 288 2.90 -10.30 -15.54
N GLY A 289 3.06 -9.83 -14.31
CA GLY A 289 4.33 -9.27 -13.82
C GLY A 289 5.36 -10.35 -13.49
N CYS A 290 6.54 -9.95 -13.01
CA CYS A 290 7.55 -10.90 -12.53
C CYS A 290 7.07 -11.57 -11.23
N GLY A 291 6.39 -12.71 -11.37
CA GLY A 291 5.78 -13.46 -10.26
C GLY A 291 5.94 -14.96 -10.43
N ALA A 292 7.00 -15.41 -11.09
CA ALA A 292 7.20 -16.83 -11.35
C ALA A 292 7.39 -17.67 -10.08
N ASP A 293 7.78 -17.05 -8.96
CA ASP A 293 7.85 -17.62 -7.63
C ASP A 293 6.65 -17.25 -6.73
N ALA A 294 5.55 -16.76 -7.30
CA ALA A 294 4.32 -16.41 -6.59
C ALA A 294 3.09 -17.14 -7.16
N ASP A 295 2.28 -17.70 -6.26
CA ASP A 295 1.01 -18.36 -6.57
C ASP A 295 -0.17 -17.61 -5.91
N PRO A 296 -1.42 -17.79 -6.40
CA PRO A 296 -2.60 -17.27 -5.73
C PRO A 296 -2.81 -17.98 -4.39
N SER A 297 -3.08 -17.23 -3.32
CA SER A 297 -3.33 -17.77 -1.98
C SER A 297 -4.60 -17.16 -1.38
N PRO A 298 -5.61 -17.97 -0.99
CA PRO A 298 -5.73 -19.43 -1.13
C PRO A 298 -6.01 -19.87 -2.58
N HIS A 299 -6.02 -21.19 -2.84
CA HIS A 299 -6.25 -21.75 -4.18
C HIS A 299 -7.03 -23.09 -4.12
N GLY A 300 -7.50 -23.57 -5.28
CA GLY A 300 -8.02 -24.93 -5.45
C GLY A 300 -9.45 -25.03 -5.98
N THR A 301 -10.20 -23.93 -6.04
CA THR A 301 -11.60 -23.93 -6.51
C THR A 301 -11.90 -22.77 -7.46
N VAL A 302 -13.00 -22.90 -8.22
CA VAL A 302 -13.49 -21.85 -9.12
C VAL A 302 -13.97 -20.63 -8.33
N GLU A 303 -14.56 -20.83 -7.14
CA GLU A 303 -15.00 -19.73 -6.28
C GLU A 303 -13.82 -18.89 -5.79
N LEU A 304 -12.68 -19.52 -5.47
CA LEU A 304 -11.45 -18.81 -5.12
C LEU A 304 -10.89 -18.04 -6.31
N CYS A 305 -10.97 -18.64 -7.50
CA CYS A 305 -10.58 -17.99 -8.76
C CYS A 305 -11.42 -16.73 -9.03
N GLN A 306 -12.75 -16.82 -8.83
CA GLN A 306 -13.66 -15.69 -8.90
C GLN A 306 -13.34 -14.64 -7.83
N ARG A 307 -13.02 -15.05 -6.60
CA ARG A 307 -12.64 -14.14 -5.52
C ARG A 307 -11.39 -13.32 -5.85
N HIS A 308 -10.37 -13.96 -6.43
CA HIS A 308 -9.16 -13.28 -6.87
C HIS A 308 -9.44 -12.32 -8.03
N GLY A 309 -10.24 -12.75 -9.00
CA GLY A 309 -10.69 -11.88 -10.10
C GLY A 309 -11.48 -10.66 -9.61
N ARG A 310 -12.39 -10.85 -8.64
CA ARG A 310 -13.16 -9.77 -8.02
C ARG A 310 -12.27 -8.81 -7.24
N ALA A 311 -11.25 -9.29 -6.53
CA ALA A 311 -10.30 -8.44 -5.83
C ALA A 311 -9.54 -7.50 -6.79
N ILE A 312 -9.14 -8.00 -7.96
CA ILE A 312 -8.56 -7.18 -9.02
C ILE A 312 -9.58 -6.16 -9.53
N ALA A 313 -10.80 -6.59 -9.83
CA ALA A 313 -11.84 -5.72 -10.36
C ALA A 313 -12.27 -4.61 -9.37
N ASP A 314 -12.30 -4.90 -8.07
CA ASP A 314 -12.58 -3.91 -7.02
C ASP A 314 -11.50 -2.84 -6.97
N GLU A 315 -10.24 -3.24 -7.07
CA GLU A 315 -9.12 -2.30 -7.12
C GLU A 315 -9.15 -1.47 -8.40
N VAL A 316 -9.43 -2.09 -9.55
CA VAL A 316 -9.63 -1.37 -10.82
C VAL A 316 -10.75 -0.34 -10.69
N LYS A 317 -11.89 -0.72 -10.11
CA LYS A 317 -13.04 0.18 -9.89
C LYS A 317 -12.66 1.36 -8.99
N ARG A 318 -11.93 1.10 -7.90
CA ARG A 318 -11.41 2.15 -7.01
C ARG A 318 -10.47 3.10 -7.76
N LEU A 319 -9.53 2.56 -8.54
CA LEU A 319 -8.56 3.33 -9.31
C LEU A 319 -9.22 4.17 -10.40
N LEU A 320 -10.21 3.63 -11.12
CA LEU A 320 -10.96 4.36 -12.15
C LEU A 320 -11.68 5.61 -11.61
N GLY A 321 -12.08 5.60 -10.32
CA GLY A 321 -12.64 6.76 -9.63
C GLY A 321 -11.61 7.76 -9.08
N GLY A 322 -10.31 7.48 -9.23
CA GLY A 322 -9.21 8.26 -8.69
C GLY A 322 -8.47 9.14 -9.70
N GLN A 323 -7.30 9.64 -9.30
CA GLN A 323 -6.41 10.42 -10.15
C GLN A 323 -5.55 9.54 -11.06
N PHE A 324 -5.31 10.01 -12.28
CA PHE A 324 -4.47 9.36 -13.29
C PHE A 324 -3.37 10.31 -13.77
N LYS A 325 -2.20 9.76 -14.07
CA LYS A 325 -1.13 10.46 -14.79
C LYS A 325 -1.41 10.32 -16.31
N PRO A 326 -1.58 11.43 -17.06
CA PRO A 326 -1.68 11.36 -18.51
C PRO A 326 -0.46 10.68 -19.13
N VAL A 327 -0.67 9.89 -20.18
CA VAL A 327 0.39 9.30 -21.00
C VAL A 327 0.29 9.94 -22.38
N SER A 328 1.07 11.00 -22.58
CA SER A 328 0.97 11.91 -23.72
C SER A 328 2.18 11.83 -24.66
N GLY A 329 3.31 11.32 -24.17
CA GLY A 329 4.51 11.16 -24.98
C GLY A 329 4.33 10.19 -26.15
N ARG A 330 4.92 10.53 -27.30
CA ARG A 330 4.97 9.64 -28.48
C ARG A 330 5.66 8.33 -28.10
N ILE A 331 5.05 7.21 -28.48
CA ILE A 331 5.61 5.88 -28.18
C ILE A 331 6.91 5.65 -28.96
N ALA A 332 8.00 5.42 -28.25
CA ALA A 332 9.25 4.89 -28.79
C ALA A 332 9.44 3.45 -28.32
N ALA A 333 9.44 2.52 -29.28
CA ALA A 333 9.60 1.10 -29.03
C ALA A 333 11.02 0.65 -29.41
N ARG A 334 11.69 -0.06 -28.49
CA ARG A 334 13.05 -0.55 -28.68
C ARG A 334 13.10 -2.00 -28.27
N SER A 335 13.69 -2.85 -29.09
CA SER A 335 13.93 -4.25 -28.76
C SER A 335 15.38 -4.59 -28.98
N LYS A 336 15.91 -5.48 -28.15
CA LYS A 336 17.26 -6.00 -28.31
C LYS A 336 17.30 -7.44 -27.85
N VAL A 337 17.91 -8.29 -28.68
CA VAL A 337 18.16 -9.69 -28.34
C VAL A 337 19.44 -9.76 -27.50
N LEU A 338 19.32 -10.34 -26.31
CA LEU A 338 20.44 -10.70 -25.45
C LEU A 338 20.85 -12.14 -25.78
N ARG A 339 22.08 -12.34 -26.23
CA ARG A 339 22.65 -13.68 -26.39
C ARG A 339 23.18 -14.17 -25.05
N ILE A 340 22.46 -15.10 -24.42
CA ILE A 340 22.84 -15.74 -23.17
C ILE A 340 23.61 -17.01 -23.51
N ALA A 341 24.95 -16.93 -23.42
CA ALA A 341 25.81 -18.09 -23.61
C ALA A 341 25.54 -19.14 -22.54
N TYR A 342 25.57 -20.40 -22.93
CA TYR A 342 25.40 -21.50 -22.00
C TYR A 342 26.71 -21.89 -21.34
N ASN A 343 26.60 -22.55 -20.19
CA ASN A 343 27.75 -23.22 -19.58
C ASN A 343 28.28 -24.32 -20.52
N PRO A 344 29.60 -24.59 -20.48
CA PRO A 344 30.17 -25.73 -21.18
C PRO A 344 29.47 -27.04 -20.79
N LEU A 345 29.33 -27.95 -21.76
CA LEU A 345 28.81 -29.29 -21.50
C LEU A 345 29.72 -30.01 -20.48
N PRO A 346 29.17 -30.80 -19.55
CA PRO A 346 29.98 -31.68 -18.72
C PRO A 346 30.76 -32.68 -19.59
N SER A 347 31.90 -33.16 -19.11
CA SER A 347 32.63 -34.23 -19.80
C SER A 347 31.75 -35.48 -19.94
N MET A 348 32.01 -36.32 -20.96
CA MET A 348 31.22 -37.54 -21.18
C MET A 348 31.20 -38.47 -19.94
N ASP A 349 32.28 -38.50 -19.17
CA ASP A 349 32.36 -39.31 -17.95
C ASP A 349 31.55 -38.70 -16.80
N GLU A 350 31.62 -37.38 -16.61
CA GLU A 350 30.74 -36.68 -15.65
C GLU A 350 29.26 -36.84 -16.01
N LEU A 351 28.94 -36.78 -17.30
CA LEU A 351 27.59 -36.90 -17.78
C LEU A 351 27.02 -38.30 -17.57
N ARG A 352 27.82 -39.36 -17.79
CA ARG A 352 27.42 -40.75 -17.47
C ARG A 352 27.14 -40.93 -15.98
N GLN A 353 27.91 -40.29 -15.10
CA GLN A 353 27.66 -40.32 -13.66
C GLN A 353 26.37 -39.56 -13.28
N LEU A 354 26.13 -38.40 -13.90
CA LEU A 354 24.91 -37.60 -13.67
C LEU A 354 23.65 -38.29 -14.21
N ALA A 355 23.75 -38.97 -15.35
CA ALA A 355 22.64 -39.68 -16.00
C ALA A 355 22.03 -40.76 -15.09
N ALA A 356 22.80 -41.34 -14.17
CA ALA A 356 22.30 -42.31 -13.20
C ALA A 356 21.35 -41.70 -12.16
N LYS A 357 21.34 -40.36 -11.99
CA LYS A 357 20.63 -39.66 -10.91
C LYS A 357 19.73 -38.51 -11.40
N SER A 358 19.79 -38.16 -12.70
CA SER A 358 19.10 -37.02 -13.28
C SER A 358 18.53 -37.36 -14.66
N TYR A 359 17.21 -37.31 -14.79
CA TYR A 359 16.52 -37.52 -16.08
C TYR A 359 16.99 -36.53 -17.16
N PRO A 360 17.14 -35.21 -16.89
CA PRO A 360 17.73 -34.28 -17.85
C PRO A 360 19.14 -34.68 -18.31
N ALA A 361 19.99 -35.17 -17.41
CA ALA A 361 21.33 -35.63 -17.75
C ALA A 361 21.30 -36.92 -18.59
N ALA A 362 20.41 -37.86 -18.27
CA ALA A 362 20.21 -39.07 -19.06
C ALA A 362 19.69 -38.75 -20.48
N SER A 363 18.75 -37.80 -20.58
CA SER A 363 18.24 -37.34 -21.87
C SER A 363 19.33 -36.64 -22.69
N LEU A 364 20.22 -35.87 -22.07
CA LEU A 364 21.37 -35.30 -22.79
C LEU A 364 22.33 -36.38 -23.25
N LEU A 365 22.73 -37.29 -22.38
CA LEU A 365 23.70 -38.33 -22.70
C LEU A 365 23.27 -39.07 -23.97
N LYS A 366 21.99 -39.47 -24.02
CA LYS A 366 21.40 -40.12 -25.20
C LYS A 366 21.48 -39.26 -26.47
N ARG A 367 21.26 -37.96 -26.37
CA ARG A 367 21.34 -37.02 -27.50
C ARG A 367 22.78 -36.83 -28.00
N LEU A 368 23.74 -36.68 -27.08
CA LEU A 368 25.17 -36.56 -27.42
C LEU A 368 25.72 -37.86 -28.01
N GLU A 369 25.34 -39.03 -27.46
CA GLU A 369 25.70 -40.34 -28.00
C GLU A 369 25.07 -40.59 -29.38
N ALA A 370 23.91 -39.98 -29.66
CA ALA A 370 23.30 -39.96 -30.99
C ALA A 370 23.93 -38.92 -31.95
N GLY A 371 24.97 -38.20 -31.52
CA GLY A 371 25.69 -37.22 -32.34
C GLY A 371 24.99 -35.85 -32.45
N GLU A 372 23.95 -35.59 -31.65
CA GLU A 372 23.32 -34.26 -31.60
C GLU A 372 24.28 -33.23 -30.98
N LYS A 373 24.25 -32.02 -31.52
CA LYS A 373 24.96 -30.86 -30.95
C LYS A 373 23.94 -29.95 -30.25
N PRO A 374 23.93 -29.89 -28.90
CA PRO A 374 23.09 -28.95 -28.18
C PRO A 374 23.43 -27.50 -28.58
N PRO A 375 22.45 -26.58 -28.53
CA PRO A 375 22.73 -25.17 -28.79
C PRO A 375 23.75 -24.64 -27.76
N GLU A 376 24.55 -23.63 -28.15
CA GLU A 376 25.60 -23.01 -27.31
C GLU A 376 25.17 -21.69 -26.64
N ALA A 377 24.04 -21.11 -27.06
CA ALA A 377 23.44 -19.95 -26.42
C ALA A 377 21.90 -19.93 -26.60
N LYS A 378 21.21 -19.19 -25.75
CA LYS A 378 19.80 -18.79 -25.96
C LYS A 378 19.74 -17.32 -26.37
N GLU A 379 18.85 -17.02 -27.30
CA GLU A 379 18.43 -15.65 -27.57
C GLU A 379 17.28 -15.26 -26.64
N TYR A 380 17.47 -14.17 -25.89
CA TYR A 380 16.50 -13.64 -24.94
C TYR A 380 16.05 -12.25 -25.38
N LEU A 381 14.80 -12.12 -25.79
CA LEU A 381 14.25 -10.87 -26.29
C LEU A 381 13.79 -9.97 -25.14
N VAL A 382 14.31 -8.74 -25.11
CA VAL A 382 13.81 -7.65 -24.26
C VAL A 382 13.21 -6.58 -25.15
N THR A 383 11.99 -6.15 -24.82
CA THR A 383 11.32 -5.04 -25.49
C THR A 383 10.94 -3.97 -24.48
N VAL A 384 11.20 -2.71 -24.79
CA VAL A 384 10.86 -1.55 -23.97
C VAL A 384 10.08 -0.56 -24.80
N TRP A 385 8.90 -0.16 -24.32
CA TRP A 385 8.12 0.95 -24.85
C TRP A 385 8.21 2.13 -23.90
N THR A 386 8.53 3.30 -24.44
CA THR A 386 8.57 4.55 -23.67
C THR A 386 7.59 5.55 -24.25
N PHE A 387 6.87 6.26 -23.40
CA PHE A 387 5.91 7.29 -23.77
C PHE A 387 6.49 8.63 -23.34
N GLY A 388 7.46 9.13 -24.09
CA GLY A 388 8.29 10.25 -23.64
C GLY A 388 8.88 9.98 -22.25
N ASP A 389 8.67 10.93 -21.33
CA ASP A 389 9.04 10.81 -19.92
C ASP A 389 7.86 10.40 -19.02
N ASP A 390 6.69 10.03 -19.56
CA ASP A 390 5.50 9.78 -18.74
C ASP A 390 5.48 8.36 -18.15
N LEU A 391 5.91 7.37 -18.94
CA LEU A 391 5.83 5.94 -18.63
C LEU A 391 6.83 5.13 -19.46
N ALA A 392 7.46 4.13 -18.86
CA ALA A 392 8.18 3.06 -19.55
C ALA A 392 7.57 1.69 -19.23
N MET A 393 7.24 0.93 -20.27
CA MET A 393 6.79 -0.46 -20.18
C MET A 393 7.90 -1.40 -20.63
N VAL A 394 8.31 -2.31 -19.76
CA VAL A 394 9.33 -3.33 -20.00
C VAL A 394 8.63 -4.68 -20.17
N PHE A 395 8.91 -5.35 -21.28
CA PHE A 395 8.38 -6.66 -21.63
C PHE A 395 9.52 -7.68 -21.65
N LEU A 396 9.44 -8.64 -20.75
CA LEU A 396 10.42 -9.69 -20.54
C LEU A 396 9.87 -11.03 -21.02
N ALA A 397 10.70 -11.78 -21.75
CA ALA A 397 10.41 -13.16 -22.09
C ALA A 397 10.51 -14.09 -20.89
N ASP A 398 9.94 -15.29 -21.04
CA ASP A 398 9.98 -16.37 -20.05
C ASP A 398 9.28 -16.05 -18.70
N GLU A 399 9.33 -17.01 -17.77
CA GLU A 399 8.73 -16.92 -16.43
C GLU A 399 9.74 -16.26 -15.47
N VAL A 400 9.64 -14.95 -15.30
CA VAL A 400 10.60 -14.16 -14.52
C VAL A 400 10.20 -14.04 -13.05
N VAL A 401 11.13 -14.31 -12.14
CA VAL A 401 10.90 -14.24 -10.69
C VAL A 401 10.90 -12.80 -10.17
N VAL A 402 10.30 -12.59 -9.01
CA VAL A 402 10.00 -11.26 -8.45
C VAL A 402 11.21 -10.34 -8.28
N ASP A 403 12.40 -10.90 -8.03
CA ASP A 403 13.62 -10.12 -7.79
C ASP A 403 13.95 -9.16 -8.94
N TYR A 404 13.65 -9.53 -10.19
CA TYR A 404 13.90 -8.68 -11.36
C TYR A 404 13.06 -7.41 -11.33
N ALA A 405 11.75 -7.54 -11.10
CA ALA A 405 10.87 -6.38 -11.03
C ALA A 405 11.26 -5.47 -9.86
N LEU A 406 11.50 -6.06 -8.69
CA LEU A 406 11.93 -5.30 -7.52
C LEU A 406 13.29 -4.62 -7.75
N ARG A 407 14.22 -5.27 -8.43
CA ARG A 407 15.54 -4.71 -8.73
C ARG A 407 15.46 -3.59 -9.75
N MET A 408 14.74 -3.76 -10.85
CA MET A 408 14.57 -2.73 -11.87
C MET A 408 13.86 -1.50 -11.31
N LYS A 409 12.82 -1.68 -10.48
CA LYS A 409 12.15 -0.57 -9.77
C LYS A 409 13.06 0.17 -8.78
N ARG A 410 14.12 -0.49 -8.27
CA ARG A 410 15.16 0.16 -7.43
C ARG A 410 16.22 0.89 -8.26
N GLN A 411 16.68 0.29 -9.36
CA GLN A 411 17.79 0.79 -10.17
C GLN A 411 17.36 1.84 -11.21
N PHE A 412 16.09 1.83 -11.57
CA PHE A 412 15.46 2.79 -12.49
C PHE A 412 14.33 3.52 -11.77
N ASP A 413 13.72 4.50 -12.43
CA ASP A 413 12.59 5.25 -11.89
C ASP A 413 11.33 4.37 -11.80
N GLY A 414 11.17 3.70 -10.65
CA GLY A 414 10.06 2.81 -10.36
C GLY A 414 8.68 3.48 -10.36
N ASP A 415 8.60 4.80 -10.18
CA ASP A 415 7.34 5.56 -10.20
C ASP A 415 6.77 5.75 -11.61
N ARG A 416 7.58 5.42 -12.62
CA ARG A 416 7.26 5.49 -14.05
C ARG A 416 7.57 4.19 -14.79
N LEU A 417 7.75 3.07 -14.08
CA LEU A 417 8.13 1.78 -14.67
C LEU A 417 7.03 0.72 -14.50
N TRP A 418 6.62 0.14 -15.62
CA TRP A 418 5.72 -0.99 -15.72
C TRP A 418 6.50 -2.20 -16.22
N ILE A 419 6.46 -3.34 -15.52
CA ILE A 419 7.24 -4.52 -15.89
C ILE A 419 6.31 -5.73 -16.02
N SER A 420 6.29 -6.30 -17.22
CA SER A 420 5.56 -7.52 -17.56
C SER A 420 6.55 -8.62 -17.94
N ALA A 421 6.34 -9.80 -17.39
CA ALA A 421 6.98 -11.04 -17.80
C ALA A 421 6.04 -11.81 -18.74
N TYR A 422 6.37 -13.07 -19.07
CA TYR A 422 5.52 -13.93 -19.90
C TYR A 422 5.19 -13.33 -21.28
N CYS A 423 6.09 -12.48 -21.79
CA CYS A 423 5.95 -11.82 -23.08
C CYS A 423 6.76 -12.54 -24.17
N HIS A 424 6.32 -12.47 -25.42
CA HIS A 424 6.97 -13.10 -26.57
C HIS A 424 7.11 -14.63 -26.43
N ASP A 425 8.24 -15.13 -25.94
CA ASP A 425 8.52 -16.56 -25.82
C ASP A 425 8.49 -16.98 -24.35
N VAL A 426 7.71 -18.02 -24.01
CA VAL A 426 7.56 -18.51 -22.63
C VAL A 426 8.00 -19.97 -22.54
N SER A 427 9.26 -20.18 -22.21
CA SER A 427 9.89 -21.49 -22.29
C SER A 427 10.43 -22.00 -20.95
N HIS A 428 11.00 -21.13 -20.10
CA HIS A 428 11.71 -21.53 -18.88
C HIS A 428 11.49 -20.54 -17.73
N TYR A 429 12.01 -20.89 -16.54
CA TYR A 429 12.15 -19.93 -15.45
C TYR A 429 13.41 -19.07 -15.63
N ILE A 430 13.30 -17.78 -15.32
CA ILE A 430 14.42 -16.85 -15.20
C ILE A 430 14.60 -16.54 -13.72
N VAL A 431 15.63 -17.13 -13.13
CA VAL A 431 15.89 -17.08 -11.68
C VAL A 431 16.87 -15.96 -11.31
N SER A 432 16.82 -15.54 -10.05
CA SER A 432 17.71 -14.52 -9.49
C SER A 432 18.89 -15.16 -8.76
N LYS A 433 19.91 -14.35 -8.45
CA LYS A 433 21.05 -14.78 -7.62
C LYS A 433 20.59 -15.32 -6.26
N ARG A 434 19.55 -14.72 -5.68
CA ARG A 434 18.92 -15.18 -4.43
C ARG A 434 18.39 -16.61 -4.58
N LEU A 435 17.55 -16.85 -5.60
CA LEU A 435 16.95 -18.16 -5.81
C LEU A 435 17.99 -19.25 -6.07
N ILE A 436 19.05 -18.93 -6.83
CA ILE A 436 20.16 -19.86 -7.06
C ILE A 436 20.77 -20.33 -5.72
N GLY A 437 20.96 -19.41 -4.77
CA GLY A 437 21.43 -19.73 -3.42
C GLY A 437 20.46 -20.61 -2.62
N GLU A 438 19.16 -20.45 -2.83
CA GLU A 438 18.10 -21.22 -2.15
C GLU A 438 17.88 -22.62 -2.77
N GLY A 439 18.09 -22.78 -4.08
CA GLY A 439 17.77 -23.99 -4.85
C GLY A 439 16.27 -24.14 -5.16
N GLY A 440 15.79 -25.36 -5.43
CA GLY A 440 14.35 -25.66 -5.55
C GLY A 440 13.78 -25.62 -6.97
N TYR A 441 12.45 -25.58 -7.08
CA TYR A 441 11.73 -25.87 -8.33
C TYR A 441 12.09 -24.94 -9.49
N GLU A 442 11.98 -23.62 -9.31
CA GLU A 442 12.28 -22.65 -10.37
C GLU A 442 13.74 -22.74 -10.82
N VAL A 443 14.66 -23.00 -9.88
CA VAL A 443 16.09 -23.17 -10.17
C VAL A 443 16.34 -24.45 -10.98
N ASN A 444 15.71 -25.56 -10.60
CA ASN A 444 15.90 -26.84 -11.28
C ASN A 444 15.24 -26.89 -12.66
N ASN A 445 14.28 -25.99 -12.93
CA ASN A 445 13.59 -25.85 -14.21
C ASN A 445 13.92 -24.51 -14.90
N SER A 446 15.00 -23.85 -14.47
CA SER A 446 15.42 -22.58 -15.04
C SER A 446 15.98 -22.75 -16.44
N LEU A 447 16.10 -21.62 -17.14
CA LEU A 447 16.82 -21.54 -18.39
C LEU A 447 18.22 -22.16 -18.25
N SER A 448 18.95 -21.85 -17.18
CA SER A 448 20.29 -22.40 -16.98
C SER A 448 20.29 -23.90 -16.69
N ALA A 449 19.29 -24.42 -15.96
CA ALA A 449 19.21 -25.83 -15.62
C ALA A 449 18.83 -26.72 -16.81
N ALA A 450 17.96 -26.23 -17.70
CA ALA A 450 17.62 -26.91 -18.95
C ALA A 450 18.85 -27.17 -19.83
N ILE A 451 19.84 -26.27 -19.78
CA ILE A 451 21.01 -26.34 -20.65
C ILE A 451 22.31 -26.77 -19.93
N SER A 452 22.38 -26.63 -18.61
CA SER A 452 23.48 -27.17 -17.79
C SER A 452 23.14 -28.52 -17.15
N TYR A 453 22.07 -29.16 -17.62
CA TYR A 453 21.65 -30.53 -17.26
C TYR A 453 21.42 -30.74 -15.76
N GLY A 454 20.72 -29.78 -15.16
CA GLY A 454 20.38 -29.75 -13.74
C GLY A 454 21.41 -29.06 -12.85
N ARG A 455 22.47 -28.47 -13.42
CA ARG A 455 23.35 -27.56 -12.67
C ARG A 455 22.75 -26.14 -12.65
N PRO A 456 22.82 -25.43 -11.51
CA PRO A 456 22.39 -24.03 -11.43
C PRO A 456 23.31 -23.13 -12.27
N GLU A 457 22.87 -21.89 -12.44
CA GLU A 457 23.57 -20.88 -13.21
C GLU A 457 24.97 -20.57 -12.67
N SER A 458 25.98 -20.51 -13.55
CA SER A 458 27.38 -20.22 -13.19
C SER A 458 28.08 -19.27 -14.17
N VAL A 459 27.30 -18.51 -14.95
CA VAL A 459 27.82 -17.49 -15.86
C VAL A 459 28.05 -16.17 -15.12
N GLU A 460 29.17 -15.52 -15.37
CA GLU A 460 29.49 -14.18 -14.87
C GLU A 460 29.62 -13.19 -16.04
N PRO A 461 28.99 -12.01 -15.99
CA PRO A 461 27.97 -11.59 -15.02
C PRO A 461 26.73 -12.49 -15.06
N THR A 462 25.96 -12.52 -13.97
CA THR A 462 24.74 -13.34 -13.87
C THR A 462 23.70 -12.94 -14.93
N ILE A 463 22.79 -13.84 -15.31
CA ILE A 463 21.63 -13.57 -16.17
C ILE A 463 20.81 -12.40 -15.62
N GLU A 464 20.69 -12.33 -14.29
CA GLU A 464 20.03 -11.20 -13.62
C GLU A 464 20.70 -9.86 -13.96
N ASP A 465 22.02 -9.78 -13.83
CA ASP A 465 22.79 -8.58 -14.17
C ASP A 465 22.67 -8.24 -15.66
N ARG A 466 22.83 -9.26 -16.53
CA ARG A 466 22.77 -9.08 -17.98
C ARG A 466 21.42 -8.55 -18.45
N ILE A 467 20.31 -9.12 -17.96
CA ILE A 467 18.96 -8.69 -18.35
C ILE A 467 18.69 -7.28 -17.82
N VAL A 468 19.04 -6.99 -16.56
CA VAL A 468 18.79 -5.66 -15.98
C VAL A 468 19.63 -4.58 -16.66
N GLU A 469 20.90 -4.85 -16.96
CA GLU A 469 21.74 -3.93 -17.73
C GLU A 469 21.17 -3.70 -19.14
N HIS A 470 20.73 -4.77 -19.79
CA HIS A 470 20.18 -4.70 -21.14
C HIS A 470 18.87 -3.91 -21.19
N VAL A 471 18.02 -4.01 -20.16
CA VAL A 471 16.87 -3.10 -19.97
C VAL A 471 17.34 -1.65 -19.79
N GLY A 472 18.35 -1.42 -18.94
CA GLY A 472 18.90 -0.08 -18.70
C GLY A 472 19.50 0.58 -19.95
N GLN A 473 20.03 -0.22 -20.89
CA GLN A 473 20.51 0.26 -22.20
C GLN A 473 19.37 0.67 -23.14
N LEU A 474 18.18 0.10 -22.98
CA LEU A 474 16.99 0.44 -23.78
C LEU A 474 16.20 1.61 -23.20
N LEU A 475 16.29 1.85 -21.89
CA LEU A 475 15.66 2.98 -21.22
C LEU A 475 16.34 4.33 -21.54
N PRO A 476 15.57 5.42 -21.72
CA PRO A 476 16.12 6.78 -21.77
C PRO A 476 16.89 7.13 -20.49
N GLU A 477 17.85 8.05 -20.59
CA GLU A 477 18.69 8.46 -19.45
C GLU A 477 17.86 8.99 -18.27
N GLY A 478 16.78 9.72 -18.54
CA GLY A 478 15.87 10.24 -17.52
C GLY A 478 15.12 9.19 -16.69
N PHE A 479 15.16 7.91 -17.08
CA PHE A 479 14.61 6.79 -16.29
C PHE A 479 15.67 6.09 -15.43
N ARG A 480 16.96 6.47 -15.55
CA ARG A 480 18.02 5.91 -14.71
C ARG A 480 18.01 6.64 -13.37
N THR A 481 17.82 5.91 -12.29
CA THR A 481 18.02 6.47 -10.95
C THR A 481 19.50 6.85 -10.86
N PRO A 482 19.86 8.08 -10.42
CA PRO A 482 21.25 8.39 -10.17
C PRO A 482 21.82 7.30 -9.27
N PRO A 483 22.98 6.70 -9.60
CA PRO A 483 23.55 5.67 -8.75
C PRO A 483 23.65 6.23 -7.32
N PRO A 484 23.36 5.43 -6.28
CA PRO A 484 23.62 5.86 -4.93
C PRO A 484 25.08 6.34 -4.91
N ARG A 485 25.29 7.61 -4.56
CA ARG A 485 26.66 8.14 -4.44
C ARG A 485 27.40 7.18 -3.52
N PRO A 486 28.62 6.72 -3.86
CA PRO A 486 29.43 5.98 -2.91
C PRO A 486 29.54 6.87 -1.66
N GLN A 487 28.85 6.46 -0.59
CA GLN A 487 28.88 7.22 0.64
C GLN A 487 30.19 6.91 1.36
N PRO A 488 30.90 7.93 1.86
CA PRO A 488 32.03 7.73 2.75
C PRO A 488 31.59 6.94 4.00
N ASP A 489 32.56 6.41 4.76
CA ASP A 489 32.35 5.65 6.00
C ASP A 489 31.65 6.50 7.10
N GLY A 490 30.34 6.73 6.97
CA GLY A 490 29.51 7.36 8.00
C GLY A 490 28.45 8.36 7.49
N PRO A 491 27.63 8.91 8.41
CA PRO A 491 26.58 9.86 8.08
C PRO A 491 27.14 11.15 7.43
N PRO A 492 26.48 11.71 6.41
CA PRO A 492 26.89 12.98 5.83
C PRO A 492 26.81 14.11 6.87
N GLN A 493 27.67 15.12 6.74
CA GLN A 493 27.59 16.32 7.56
C GLN A 493 26.28 17.07 7.29
N PRO A 494 25.61 17.63 8.33
CA PRO A 494 24.42 18.44 8.15
C PRO A 494 24.65 19.61 7.20
N THR A 495 23.73 19.82 6.26
CA THR A 495 23.76 20.94 5.30
C THR A 495 22.73 22.01 5.61
N ALA A 496 21.89 21.79 6.62
CA ALA A 496 20.90 22.74 7.11
C ALA A 496 20.98 22.88 8.63
N LYS A 497 20.64 24.06 9.14
CA LYS A 497 20.49 24.34 10.57
C LYS A 497 19.01 24.34 10.96
N PRO A 498 18.66 23.97 12.20
CA PRO A 498 17.30 24.16 12.71
C PRO A 498 16.96 25.65 12.80
N PRO A 499 15.67 26.05 12.71
CA PRO A 499 15.25 27.44 12.80
C PRO A 499 15.25 28.00 14.24
N PHE A 500 15.69 27.19 15.21
CA PHE A 500 15.79 27.53 16.62
C PHE A 500 17.15 27.20 17.19
N GLN A 501 17.44 27.79 18.35
CA GLN A 501 18.55 27.39 19.20
C GLN A 501 18.05 26.56 20.38
N THR A 502 18.78 25.50 20.70
CA THR A 502 18.53 24.67 21.88
C THR A 502 19.57 25.00 22.94
N VAL A 503 19.11 25.27 24.17
CA VAL A 503 19.99 25.48 25.32
C VAL A 503 19.59 24.56 26.47
N ASP A 504 20.60 23.94 27.07
CA ASP A 504 20.48 23.18 28.31
C ASP A 504 21.06 24.03 29.43
N LEU A 505 20.24 24.33 30.45
CA LEU A 505 20.58 25.22 31.56
C LEU A 505 20.42 24.51 32.90
N LYS A 506 21.36 24.77 33.82
CA LYS A 506 21.21 24.46 35.25
C LYS A 506 20.42 25.56 35.95
N LEU A 507 19.80 25.24 37.09
CA LEU A 507 19.07 26.20 37.89
C LEU A 507 19.99 27.36 38.31
N GLY A 508 19.56 28.60 38.04
CA GLY A 508 20.31 29.83 38.27
C GLY A 508 21.23 30.23 37.11
N GLU A 509 21.48 29.35 36.14
CA GLU A 509 22.34 29.63 34.99
C GLU A 509 21.66 30.59 34.00
N SER A 510 22.46 31.52 33.47
CA SER A 510 22.07 32.44 32.40
C SER A 510 22.96 32.19 31.18
N ARG A 511 22.39 32.27 29.97
CA ARG A 511 23.12 32.11 28.71
C ARG A 511 22.65 33.14 27.69
N ARG A 512 23.61 33.75 26.99
CA ARG A 512 23.36 34.57 25.81
C ARG A 512 23.23 33.66 24.59
N VAL A 513 22.13 33.80 23.86
CA VAL A 513 21.76 32.96 22.72
C VAL A 513 21.61 33.83 21.49
N GLU A 514 22.27 33.45 20.40
CA GLU A 514 22.14 34.12 19.10
C GLU A 514 21.17 33.33 18.22
N LEU A 515 20.06 33.97 17.87
CA LEU A 515 19.00 33.45 17.01
C LEU A 515 19.28 33.76 15.54
N ALA A 516 18.38 33.33 14.65
CA ALA A 516 18.44 33.71 13.24
C ALA A 516 18.47 35.24 13.09
N GLU A 517 19.11 35.72 12.00
CA GLU A 517 19.28 37.15 11.68
C GLU A 517 20.16 37.93 12.68
N GLY A 518 20.91 37.24 13.54
CA GLY A 518 21.87 37.85 14.47
C GLY A 518 21.24 38.45 15.73
N LYS A 519 19.93 38.26 15.94
CA LYS A 519 19.25 38.69 17.18
C LYS A 519 19.84 37.94 18.37
N GLN A 520 20.23 38.66 19.41
CA GLN A 520 20.75 38.07 20.65
C GLN A 520 19.79 38.28 21.80
N VAL A 521 19.57 37.22 22.58
CA VAL A 521 18.74 37.23 23.78
C VAL A 521 19.46 36.55 24.94
N THR A 522 19.21 37.02 26.16
CA THR A 522 19.71 36.39 27.38
C THR A 522 18.59 35.60 28.01
N VAL A 523 18.80 34.30 28.24
CA VAL A 523 17.84 33.42 28.91
C VAL A 523 18.44 32.85 30.19
N LYS A 524 17.68 32.89 31.28
CA LYS A 524 18.05 32.35 32.58
C LYS A 524 16.99 31.39 33.09
N LEU A 525 17.43 30.26 33.65
CA LEU A 525 16.55 29.35 34.39
C LEU A 525 16.47 29.80 35.85
N VAL A 526 15.30 30.29 36.27
CA VAL A 526 15.11 30.95 37.58
C VAL A 526 14.61 29.98 38.64
N GLN A 527 13.58 29.19 38.31
CA GLN A 527 12.92 28.28 39.24
C GLN A 527 12.40 27.05 38.50
N MET A 528 12.24 25.95 39.22
CA MET A 528 11.63 24.72 38.72
C MET A 528 10.59 24.20 39.70
N GLU A 529 9.45 23.74 39.19
CA GLU A 529 8.36 23.14 39.95
C GLU A 529 7.91 21.83 39.28
N HIS A 530 7.43 20.88 40.06
CA HIS A 530 6.84 19.67 39.51
C HIS A 530 5.76 19.10 40.42
N ARG A 531 4.85 18.32 39.82
CA ARG A 531 3.77 17.61 40.51
C ARG A 531 3.85 16.12 40.17
N ARG A 532 3.92 15.28 41.20
CA ARG A 532 3.84 13.82 41.07
C ARG A 532 2.47 13.30 41.49
N CYS A 533 2.00 12.22 40.88
CA CYS A 533 0.78 11.55 41.34
C CYS A 533 1.07 10.57 42.48
N ALA A 534 0.15 10.46 43.45
CA ALA A 534 0.27 9.50 44.55
C ALA A 534 0.29 8.03 44.06
N LEU A 535 -0.45 7.77 42.98
CA LEU A 535 -0.65 6.42 42.44
C LEU A 535 0.65 5.73 42.02
N ARG A 536 1.55 6.42 41.32
CA ARG A 536 2.80 5.84 40.78
C ARG A 536 4.05 6.63 41.10
N ASP A 537 3.93 7.78 41.77
CA ASP A 537 5.01 8.76 41.90
C ASP A 537 5.50 9.29 40.51
N ALA A 538 4.61 9.25 39.51
CA ALA A 538 4.90 9.74 38.17
C ALA A 538 4.75 11.25 38.10
N VAL A 539 5.71 11.95 37.47
CA VAL A 539 5.62 13.36 37.13
C VAL A 539 4.46 13.57 36.17
N ARG A 540 3.45 14.32 36.61
CA ARG A 540 2.29 14.72 35.79
C ARG A 540 2.43 16.10 35.20
N GLN A 541 3.29 16.92 35.80
CA GLN A 541 3.59 18.26 35.34
C GLN A 541 4.99 18.63 35.84
N ALA A 542 5.81 19.20 34.98
CA ALA A 542 7.01 19.94 35.35
C ALA A 542 6.93 21.31 34.70
N ARG A 543 7.31 22.35 35.44
CA ARG A 543 7.28 23.74 35.01
C ARG A 543 8.61 24.41 35.35
N VAL A 544 9.01 25.34 34.49
CA VAL A 544 10.21 26.15 34.68
C VAL A 544 9.84 27.62 34.61
N LEU A 545 10.32 28.40 35.57
CA LEU A 545 10.31 29.86 35.49
C LEU A 545 11.59 30.27 34.77
N VAL A 546 11.43 30.94 33.64
CA VAL A 546 12.56 31.44 32.86
C VAL A 546 12.48 32.95 32.76
N GLU A 547 13.63 33.61 32.72
CA GLU A 547 13.77 35.03 32.45
C GLU A 547 14.41 35.21 31.08
N VAL A 548 13.73 35.91 30.17
CA VAL A 548 14.23 36.23 28.83
C VAL A 548 14.30 37.75 28.70
N ASP A 549 15.52 38.28 28.57
CA ASP A 549 15.82 39.73 28.55
C ASP A 549 15.07 40.51 29.66
N GLY A 550 15.10 39.97 30.88
CA GLY A 550 14.47 40.57 32.07
C GLY A 550 12.97 40.30 32.22
N GLN A 551 12.31 39.65 31.26
CA GLN A 551 10.89 39.27 31.37
C GLN A 551 10.76 37.82 31.83
N GLN A 552 10.00 37.59 32.91
CA GLN A 552 9.79 36.26 33.47
C GLN A 552 8.48 35.63 32.97
N LEU A 553 8.53 34.34 32.65
CA LEU A 553 7.34 33.53 32.39
C LEU A 553 7.53 32.08 32.84
N TRP A 554 6.41 31.44 33.16
CA TRP A 554 6.36 30.02 33.40
C TRP A 554 6.15 29.25 32.09
N LEU A 555 6.95 28.20 31.89
CA LEU A 555 6.78 27.23 30.82
C LEU A 555 6.46 25.87 31.42
N THR A 556 5.44 25.19 30.91
CA THR A 556 5.20 23.77 31.19
C THR A 556 6.01 22.94 30.21
N SER A 557 6.63 21.87 30.71
CA SER A 557 7.48 20.99 29.91
C SER A 557 6.66 20.07 29.00
N ALA A 558 6.78 20.24 27.67
CA ALA A 558 6.09 19.49 26.62
C ALA A 558 4.60 19.25 26.91
N ASN A 559 4.14 17.99 26.86
CA ASN A 559 2.80 17.56 27.28
C ASN A 559 1.68 18.45 26.69
N TYR A 560 1.65 18.51 25.35
CA TYR A 560 0.73 19.31 24.53
C TYR A 560 0.85 20.84 24.66
N HIS A 561 1.95 21.37 25.19
CA HIS A 561 2.21 22.82 25.20
C HIS A 561 2.99 23.24 23.96
N LEU A 562 2.55 24.34 23.35
CA LEU A 562 3.19 24.93 22.18
C LEU A 562 4.15 26.05 22.60
N PRO A 563 5.12 26.44 21.74
CA PRO A 563 5.97 27.60 21.99
C PRO A 563 5.17 28.88 22.22
N VAL A 564 5.57 29.66 23.23
CA VAL A 564 4.91 30.92 23.63
C VAL A 564 5.82 32.11 23.37
N SER A 565 5.24 33.29 23.16
CA SER A 565 5.99 34.52 22.92
C SER A 565 6.37 35.26 24.19
N VAL A 566 7.62 35.73 24.28
CA VAL A 566 8.14 36.62 25.35
C VAL A 566 9.29 37.44 24.79
N ALA A 567 9.47 38.71 25.21
CA ALA A 567 10.64 39.53 24.84
C ALA A 567 10.99 39.52 23.32
N GLY A 568 9.97 39.43 22.45
CA GLY A 568 10.16 39.35 20.99
C GLY A 568 10.80 38.06 20.48
N VAL A 569 10.75 36.97 21.24
CA VAL A 569 11.10 35.60 20.81
C VAL A 569 9.93 34.66 21.04
N GLN A 570 10.01 33.44 20.51
CA GLN A 570 9.21 32.31 20.95
C GLN A 570 10.09 31.33 21.72
N ILE A 571 9.55 30.73 22.78
CA ILE A 571 10.28 29.82 23.66
C ILE A 571 9.39 28.65 24.11
N ASP A 572 9.99 27.48 24.27
CA ASP A 572 9.38 26.35 24.97
C ASP A 572 10.37 25.59 25.86
N CYS A 573 9.86 24.63 26.61
CA CYS A 573 10.64 23.69 27.41
C CYS A 573 10.26 22.26 27.01
N PRO A 574 11.11 21.51 26.29
CA PRO A 574 10.80 20.13 25.92
C PRO A 574 10.94 19.11 27.05
N ILE A 575 11.89 19.32 27.96
CA ILE A 575 12.24 18.34 28.98
C ILE A 575 12.91 19.01 30.20
N THR A 576 12.65 18.44 31.38
CA THR A 576 13.36 18.76 32.63
C THR A 576 13.90 17.49 33.27
N LYS A 577 14.92 17.61 34.13
CA LYS A 577 15.55 16.47 34.81
C LYS A 577 14.58 15.67 35.69
N GLU A 578 13.48 16.27 36.14
CA GLU A 578 12.49 15.63 37.02
C GLU A 578 11.86 14.39 36.37
N TYR A 579 11.67 14.43 35.04
CA TYR A 579 11.19 13.27 34.28
C TYR A 579 12.21 12.13 34.23
N LEU A 580 13.50 12.42 34.41
CA LEU A 580 14.58 11.43 34.34
C LEU A 580 14.80 10.69 35.68
N THR A 581 14.34 11.24 36.80
CA THR A 581 14.67 10.72 38.14
C THR A 581 14.10 9.32 38.42
N ASN A 582 12.92 9.01 37.89
CA ASN A 582 12.30 7.68 37.99
C ASN A 582 11.93 7.08 36.63
N SER A 583 12.56 7.55 35.55
CA SER A 583 12.31 6.98 34.23
C SER A 583 12.83 5.53 34.11
N THR A 584 12.19 4.71 33.30
CA THR A 584 12.71 3.40 32.85
C THR A 584 13.81 3.55 31.80
N ARG A 585 13.89 4.71 31.14
CA ARG A 585 14.86 4.99 30.07
C ARG A 585 15.21 6.47 29.97
N GLU A 586 16.47 6.75 29.68
CA GLU A 586 16.92 8.10 29.29
C GLU A 586 16.93 8.15 27.76
N ALA A 587 16.14 9.06 27.18
CA ALA A 587 15.98 9.21 25.73
C ALA A 587 16.21 10.64 25.25
N TRP A 588 16.50 11.57 26.16
CA TRP A 588 16.59 13.00 25.89
C TRP A 588 18.02 13.51 25.78
N GLY A 589 19.01 12.76 26.27
CA GLY A 589 20.40 13.22 26.31
C GLY A 589 20.56 14.51 27.09
N LEU A 590 19.76 14.74 28.13
CA LEU A 590 19.83 15.93 28.98
C LEU A 590 20.78 15.68 30.15
N GLU A 591 21.74 16.58 30.36
CA GLU A 591 22.63 16.58 31.54
C GLU A 591 22.41 17.79 32.47
N ALA A 592 21.74 18.82 31.97
CA ALA A 592 21.36 19.99 32.74
C ALA A 592 20.00 19.79 33.43
N ASP A 593 19.48 20.84 34.05
CA ASP A 593 18.22 20.76 34.78
C ASP A 593 17.00 20.91 33.86
N ALA A 594 17.09 21.75 32.83
CA ALA A 594 16.06 21.89 31.81
C ALA A 594 16.64 22.18 30.42
N ARG A 595 15.91 21.75 29.38
CA ARG A 595 16.13 22.14 27.99
C ARG A 595 15.13 23.21 27.58
N LEU A 596 15.60 24.24 26.90
CA LEU A 596 14.77 25.28 26.30
C LEU A 596 15.08 25.35 24.80
N ARG A 597 14.06 25.66 23.99
CA ARG A 597 14.23 26.02 22.57
C ARG A 597 13.77 27.44 22.35
N LEU A 598 14.53 28.20 21.57
CA LEU A 598 14.25 29.61 21.29
C LEU A 598 14.23 29.86 19.79
N TRP A 599 13.19 30.57 19.34
CA TRP A 599 13.00 31.00 17.94
C TRP A 599 12.87 32.51 17.88
N THR A 600 13.18 33.09 16.71
CA THR A 600 12.76 34.46 16.41
C THR A 600 11.23 34.53 16.44
N ALA A 601 10.66 35.59 17.02
CA ALA A 601 9.20 35.70 17.12
C ALA A 601 8.54 35.69 15.74
N GLY A 602 7.47 34.89 15.61
CA GLY A 602 6.68 34.75 14.39
C GLY A 602 7.32 33.84 13.34
N SER A 603 8.52 33.30 13.59
CA SER A 603 9.14 32.36 12.67
C SER A 603 8.45 30.98 12.69
N PRO A 604 8.48 30.23 11.57
CA PRO A 604 8.09 28.82 11.55
C PRO A 604 8.82 27.99 12.59
N TRP A 605 8.13 27.04 13.23
CA TRP A 605 8.73 26.21 14.26
C TRP A 605 9.67 25.14 13.70
N PHE A 606 9.32 24.55 12.56
CA PHE A 606 10.13 23.51 11.93
C PHE A 606 11.12 24.03 10.88
N GLY A 607 10.75 25.11 10.18
CA GLY A 607 11.59 25.76 9.17
C GLY A 607 10.79 26.34 8.00
N PRO A 608 11.46 26.93 7.00
CA PRO A 608 10.81 27.47 5.82
C PRO A 608 10.12 26.38 4.99
N GLU A 609 10.73 25.19 4.89
CA GLU A 609 10.10 23.99 4.36
C GLU A 609 9.35 23.28 5.50
N PRO A 610 8.02 23.24 5.49
CA PRO A 610 7.26 22.63 6.56
C PRO A 610 7.47 21.12 6.62
N MET A 611 7.38 20.57 7.83
CA MET A 611 7.21 19.14 8.00
C MET A 611 5.88 18.70 7.38
N THR A 612 5.84 17.50 6.81
CA THR A 612 4.59 16.82 6.49
C THR A 612 4.05 16.11 7.73
N TYR A 613 2.74 16.23 8.00
CA TYR A 613 2.12 15.44 9.07
C TYR A 613 2.32 13.95 8.75
N PRO A 614 2.93 13.14 9.65
CA PRO A 614 3.50 11.85 9.30
C PRO A 614 2.45 10.73 9.08
N ILE A 615 1.17 11.07 9.13
CA ILE A 615 0.06 10.14 8.95
C ILE A 615 -1.12 10.84 8.25
N ARG A 616 -1.80 10.15 7.34
CA ARG A 616 -2.96 10.70 6.61
C ARG A 616 -4.25 10.51 7.40
N GLN A 617 -4.44 11.35 8.42
CA GLN A 617 -5.65 11.35 9.23
C GLN A 617 -5.96 12.72 9.84
N ARG A 618 -7.15 12.88 10.43
CA ARG A 618 -7.47 14.01 11.30
C ARG A 618 -6.58 14.04 12.55
N TRP A 619 -6.31 15.25 13.02
CA TRP A 619 -5.69 15.45 14.33
C TRP A 619 -6.56 14.86 15.43
N PHE A 620 -5.96 14.11 16.34
CA PHE A 620 -6.65 13.39 17.41
C PHE A 620 -7.83 12.50 16.93
N ALA A 621 -7.68 11.87 15.76
CA ALA A 621 -8.67 10.91 15.25
C ALA A 621 -8.91 9.71 16.19
N SER A 622 -7.93 9.39 17.04
CA SER A 622 -7.95 8.30 18.02
C SER A 622 -7.12 8.66 19.27
N SER A 623 -6.88 7.68 20.15
CA SER A 623 -5.93 7.77 21.26
C SER A 623 -4.57 8.29 20.79
N SER A 624 -3.91 9.06 21.65
CA SER A 624 -2.56 9.58 21.38
C SER A 624 -1.76 9.60 22.68
N GLN A 625 -0.43 9.56 22.55
CA GLN A 625 0.50 9.79 23.65
C GLN A 625 1.61 10.72 23.17
N MET A 626 1.87 11.79 23.89
CA MET A 626 2.89 12.77 23.54
C MET A 626 4.06 12.73 24.50
N ALA A 627 5.13 13.44 24.13
CA ALA A 627 6.33 13.56 24.93
C ALA A 627 6.02 13.95 26.40
N ASN A 628 6.67 13.22 27.31
CA ASN A 628 6.59 13.28 28.76
C ASN A 628 5.28 12.76 29.38
N GLU A 629 4.34 12.21 28.59
CA GLU A 629 3.22 11.46 29.16
C GLU A 629 3.68 10.11 29.72
N PRO A 630 3.27 9.72 30.94
CA PRO A 630 3.42 8.35 31.42
C PRO A 630 2.70 7.36 30.49
N CYS A 631 3.43 6.38 29.96
CA CYS A 631 2.93 5.50 28.91
C CYS A 631 1.98 4.40 29.42
N TYR A 632 1.08 3.97 28.55
CA TYR A 632 0.00 2.98 28.78
C TYR A 632 0.21 1.67 28.01
N VAL A 633 1.43 1.33 27.59
CA VAL A 633 1.72 0.01 27.00
C VAL A 633 1.21 -1.07 27.96
N ASP A 634 0.39 -1.99 27.44
CA ASP A 634 -0.19 -3.13 28.17
C ASP A 634 -1.36 -2.81 29.13
N ALA A 635 -2.38 -2.11 28.60
CA ALA A 635 -3.69 -1.88 29.22
C ALA A 635 -3.81 -0.72 30.20
N GLY A 636 -2.74 0.05 30.45
CA GLY A 636 -2.84 1.28 31.24
C GLY A 636 -1.75 1.42 32.30
N GLU A 637 -1.88 2.39 33.20
CA GLU A 637 -0.87 2.68 34.23
C GLU A 637 -1.09 1.87 35.50
N ARG A 638 -0.22 0.88 35.72
CA ARG A 638 -0.31 -0.02 36.88
C ARG A 638 0.22 0.64 38.17
N PRO A 639 -0.58 0.74 39.26
CA PRO A 639 -0.17 1.38 40.51
C PRO A 639 1.12 0.81 41.14
N GLN A 640 1.45 -0.46 40.87
CA GLN A 640 2.64 -1.12 41.41
C GLN A 640 3.94 -0.62 40.76
N ASN A 641 3.88 -0.04 39.57
CA ASN A 641 5.05 0.33 38.78
C ASN A 641 5.56 1.74 39.15
N ARG A 642 6.60 1.82 40.00
CA ARG A 642 7.23 3.10 40.42
C ARG A 642 8.34 3.60 39.48
N LYS A 643 8.87 2.73 38.63
CA LYS A 643 9.68 3.12 37.46
C LYS A 643 8.73 3.44 36.32
N ILE A 644 8.84 4.63 35.77
CA ILE A 644 7.86 5.20 34.85
C ILE A 644 8.47 5.22 33.46
N TYR A 645 7.77 4.66 32.49
CA TYR A 645 8.08 4.95 31.11
C TYR A 645 7.41 6.28 30.75
N TYR A 646 8.18 7.38 30.73
CA TYR A 646 7.73 8.62 30.12
C TYR A 646 7.99 8.53 28.63
N HIS A 647 6.93 8.69 27.85
CA HIS A 647 7.02 8.69 26.40
C HIS A 647 7.92 9.85 25.93
N TRP A 648 8.71 9.65 24.89
CA TRP A 648 9.62 10.69 24.37
C TRP A 648 9.31 11.04 22.91
N GLY A 649 8.42 10.32 22.24
CA GLY A 649 8.01 10.58 20.86
C GLY A 649 6.60 11.17 20.78
N LEU A 650 5.92 10.88 19.68
CA LEU A 650 4.49 11.10 19.47
C LEU A 650 3.84 9.80 19.01
N ASP A 651 2.77 9.38 19.68
CA ASP A 651 1.92 8.28 19.25
C ASP A 651 0.64 8.83 18.65
N PHE A 652 0.41 8.49 17.38
CA PHE A 652 -0.84 8.77 16.67
C PHE A 652 -1.62 7.46 16.51
N GLY A 653 -2.65 7.27 17.34
CA GLY A 653 -3.56 6.13 17.21
C GLY A 653 -4.33 6.15 15.89
N GLY A 654 -4.68 4.98 15.40
CA GLY A 654 -5.42 4.82 14.15
C GLY A 654 -5.95 3.41 13.93
N CYS A 655 -6.58 3.20 12.78
CA CYS A 655 -7.06 1.91 12.32
C CYS A 655 -5.92 1.07 11.73
N GLU A 656 -5.60 -0.02 12.41
CA GLU A 656 -4.62 -1.02 11.94
C GLU A 656 -4.88 -1.45 10.49
N ALA A 657 -3.82 -1.45 9.69
CA ALA A 657 -3.80 -1.84 8.28
C ALA A 657 -4.64 -0.96 7.33
N LEU A 658 -5.12 0.20 7.78
CA LEU A 658 -5.90 1.13 6.96
C LEU A 658 -5.23 2.51 6.86
N ASP A 659 -4.79 3.09 7.98
CA ASP A 659 -4.20 4.43 7.95
C ASP A 659 -2.78 4.44 7.37
N GLU A 660 -2.51 5.41 6.50
CA GLU A 660 -1.25 5.53 5.78
C GLU A 660 -0.25 6.39 6.56
N VAL A 661 0.93 5.82 6.80
CA VAL A 661 2.08 6.54 7.35
C VAL A 661 2.91 7.09 6.20
N VAL A 662 3.30 8.36 6.28
CA VAL A 662 4.04 9.06 5.23
C VAL A 662 5.32 9.72 5.78
N ALA A 663 6.30 9.94 4.91
CA ALA A 663 7.55 10.57 5.26
C ALA A 663 7.28 12.03 5.68
N ALA A 664 7.74 12.42 6.86
CA ALA A 664 7.58 13.76 7.40
C ALA A 664 8.47 14.81 6.70
N THR A 665 9.52 14.35 6.01
CA THR A 665 10.52 15.20 5.34
C THR A 665 11.15 14.43 4.18
N ASP A 666 11.76 15.17 3.26
CA ASP A 666 12.73 14.60 2.33
C ASP A 666 13.92 14.04 3.13
N GLY A 667 14.46 12.90 2.70
CA GLY A 667 15.63 12.33 3.36
C GLY A 667 16.08 10.97 2.82
N LEU A 668 17.22 10.51 3.34
CA LEU A 668 17.80 9.20 3.08
C LEU A 668 17.19 8.18 4.03
N VAL A 669 16.63 7.10 3.50
CA VAL A 669 16.30 5.93 4.33
C VAL A 669 17.61 5.29 4.78
N VAL A 670 17.87 5.31 6.08
CA VAL A 670 19.11 4.75 6.68
C VAL A 670 18.87 3.38 7.31
N SER A 671 17.61 3.05 7.61
CA SER A 671 17.18 1.72 8.02
C SER A 671 15.71 1.50 7.67
N ALA A 672 15.37 0.29 7.24
CA ALA A 672 14.00 -0.16 7.04
C ALA A 672 13.91 -1.64 7.40
N GLY A 673 12.96 -1.97 8.27
CA GLY A 673 12.87 -3.32 8.83
C GLY A 673 14.13 -3.69 9.61
N THR A 674 14.63 -4.90 9.38
CA THR A 674 15.86 -5.38 10.01
C THR A 674 17.14 -4.94 9.29
N GLU A 675 17.02 -4.21 8.18
CA GLU A 675 18.16 -3.73 7.40
C GLU A 675 18.61 -2.34 7.85
N ARG A 676 19.92 -2.11 7.82
CA ARG A 676 20.56 -0.83 8.11
C ARG A 676 21.64 -0.55 7.07
N LEU A 677 21.76 0.70 6.65
CA LEU A 677 22.84 1.14 5.77
C LEU A 677 24.20 1.04 6.50
N PRO A 678 25.26 0.47 5.90
CA PRO A 678 26.59 0.44 6.51
C PRO A 678 27.10 1.83 6.88
N GLY A 679 27.83 1.96 7.99
CA GLY A 679 28.37 3.25 8.50
C GLY A 679 27.45 3.96 9.50
N TYR A 680 26.24 3.44 9.74
CA TYR A 680 25.26 4.01 10.66
C TYR A 680 25.19 3.29 12.01
N GLU A 681 26.20 2.47 12.35
CA GLU A 681 26.31 1.71 13.60
C GLU A 681 26.26 2.59 14.86
N ASN A 682 26.90 3.76 14.80
CA ASN A 682 27.08 4.68 15.93
C ASN A 682 26.06 5.83 15.95
N THR A 683 24.88 5.58 15.38
CA THR A 683 23.78 6.54 15.27
C THR A 683 22.58 6.08 16.13
N PRO A 684 21.49 6.87 16.24
CA PRO A 684 20.28 6.47 16.96
C PRO A 684 19.50 5.32 16.30
N VAL A 685 19.94 4.84 15.14
CA VAL A 685 19.25 3.83 14.34
C VAL A 685 19.28 2.47 15.03
N SER A 686 18.09 1.94 15.31
CA SER A 686 17.88 0.62 15.91
C SER A 686 16.93 -0.21 15.03
N PRO A 687 17.46 -1.04 14.12
CA PRO A 687 16.65 -1.80 13.16
C PRO A 687 15.68 -2.76 13.86
N ARG A 688 14.43 -2.81 13.36
CA ARG A 688 13.36 -3.70 13.81
C ARG A 688 12.39 -3.88 12.65
N TYR A 689 11.83 -5.08 12.48
CA TYR A 689 11.05 -5.44 11.28
C TYR A 689 9.86 -4.50 10.95
N ASP A 690 9.36 -3.75 11.94
CA ASP A 690 8.25 -2.80 11.85
C ASP A 690 8.69 -1.32 11.93
N VAL A 691 9.99 -1.04 11.77
CA VAL A 691 10.58 0.30 11.97
C VAL A 691 11.30 0.79 10.72
N VAL A 692 11.17 2.09 10.46
CA VAL A 692 11.91 2.83 9.42
C VAL A 692 12.62 4.02 10.04
N TYR A 693 13.85 4.29 9.60
CA TYR A 693 14.59 5.51 9.91
C TYR A 693 14.90 6.30 8.63
N VAL A 694 14.54 7.58 8.62
CA VAL A 694 14.89 8.54 7.57
C VAL A 694 15.82 9.60 8.14
N LEU A 695 16.94 9.88 7.47
CA LEU A 695 17.90 10.94 7.80
C LEU A 695 17.67 12.14 6.88
N ASP A 696 17.43 13.31 7.46
CA ASP A 696 17.27 14.55 6.69
C ASP A 696 18.56 15.37 6.58
N ARG A 697 18.47 16.50 5.86
CA ARG A 697 19.58 17.46 5.65
C ARG A 697 20.06 18.19 6.91
N ARG A 698 19.29 18.20 8.00
CA ARG A 698 19.68 18.75 9.32
C ARG A 698 20.49 17.74 10.14
N GLY A 699 20.63 16.51 9.65
CA GLY A 699 21.22 15.41 10.41
C GLY A 699 20.26 14.82 11.44
N TRP A 700 18.94 15.02 11.26
CA TRP A 700 17.92 14.49 12.15
C TRP A 700 17.42 13.13 11.65
N TYR A 701 17.24 12.21 12.58
CA TYR A 701 16.78 10.84 12.33
C TYR A 701 15.31 10.72 12.71
N TYR A 702 14.44 10.50 11.73
CA TYR A 702 13.00 10.34 11.90
C TYR A 702 12.69 8.85 11.97
N ARG A 703 12.12 8.42 13.08
CA ARG A 703 11.75 7.03 13.29
C ARG A 703 10.24 6.87 13.13
N TYR A 704 9.85 5.88 12.34
CA TYR A 704 8.46 5.44 12.16
C TYR A 704 8.37 4.02 12.66
N SER A 705 7.57 3.74 13.68
CA SER A 705 7.48 2.41 14.32
C SER A 705 6.07 1.86 14.34
N HIS A 706 5.97 0.56 14.64
CA HIS A 706 4.71 -0.20 14.76
C HIS A 706 3.97 -0.36 13.43
N LEU A 707 4.70 -0.28 12.31
CA LEU A 707 4.14 -0.39 10.97
C LEU A 707 3.59 -1.80 10.74
N TYR A 708 2.34 -1.89 10.28
CA TYR A 708 1.72 -3.16 9.85
C TYR A 708 2.45 -3.75 8.65
N VAL A 709 2.83 -2.88 7.72
CA VAL A 709 3.67 -3.19 6.57
C VAL A 709 4.52 -1.96 6.22
N ILE A 710 5.79 -2.20 5.88
CA ILE A 710 6.69 -1.20 5.30
C ILE A 710 6.54 -1.27 3.78
N ASP A 711 6.36 -0.13 3.13
CA ASP A 711 6.24 -0.07 1.67
C ASP A 711 7.54 -0.57 1.00
N ALA A 712 7.42 -1.37 -0.07
CA ALA A 712 8.55 -2.01 -0.73
C ALA A 712 9.58 -1.02 -1.31
N ALA A 713 9.16 0.23 -1.57
CA ALA A 713 10.03 1.33 -2.00
C ALA A 713 10.95 1.86 -0.87
N ILE A 714 10.64 1.58 0.39
CA ILE A 714 11.37 2.07 1.56
C ILE A 714 12.45 1.08 1.92
N ARG A 715 13.68 1.36 1.47
CA ARG A 715 14.85 0.50 1.70
C ARG A 715 16.07 1.35 2.04
N PRO A 716 16.99 0.86 2.89
CA PRO A 716 18.20 1.61 3.20
C PRO A 716 18.97 2.01 1.93
N GLY A 717 19.41 3.26 1.86
CA GLY A 717 20.08 3.84 0.69
C GLY A 717 19.16 4.63 -0.25
N ASN A 718 17.84 4.41 -0.21
CA ASN A 718 16.89 5.15 -1.04
C ASN A 718 16.65 6.56 -0.49
N GLN A 719 16.36 7.51 -1.39
CA GLN A 719 15.79 8.80 -1.02
C GLN A 719 14.28 8.70 -0.94
N VAL A 720 13.69 9.35 0.05
CA VAL A 720 12.24 9.56 0.15
C VAL A 720 11.91 11.04 0.07
N ARG A 721 10.73 11.35 -0.47
CA ARG A 721 10.18 12.71 -0.45
C ARG A 721 9.16 12.87 0.67
N ALA A 722 9.05 14.07 1.24
CA ALA A 722 7.99 14.41 2.17
C ALA A 722 6.62 14.07 1.57
N GLY A 723 5.76 13.38 2.32
CA GLY A 723 4.46 12.90 1.88
C GLY A 723 4.46 11.58 1.12
N GLN A 724 5.63 11.03 0.77
CA GLN A 724 5.76 9.66 0.23
C GLN A 724 5.33 8.65 1.29
N ARG A 725 4.56 7.63 0.89
CA ARG A 725 4.10 6.59 1.80
C ARG A 725 5.27 5.76 2.32
N ILE A 726 5.34 5.64 3.64
CA ILE A 726 6.30 4.79 4.35
C ILE A 726 5.73 3.39 4.57
N GLY A 727 4.42 3.29 4.84
CA GLY A 727 3.79 2.03 5.19
C GLY A 727 2.34 2.20 5.63
N LEU A 728 1.78 1.15 6.23
CA LEU A 728 0.49 1.21 6.94
C LEU A 728 0.70 1.19 8.45
N LEU A 729 -0.11 1.97 9.15
CA LEU A 729 -0.17 1.95 10.61
C LEU A 729 -0.56 0.56 11.10
N GLY A 730 0.12 0.10 12.16
CA GLY A 730 -0.16 -1.20 12.78
C GLY A 730 0.02 -1.15 14.28
N LYS A 731 0.17 -2.35 14.85
CA LYS A 731 0.50 -2.59 16.25
C LYS A 731 1.65 -3.59 16.37
N GLU A 732 2.55 -3.62 15.40
CA GLU A 732 3.69 -4.54 15.39
C GLU A 732 4.75 -4.16 16.42
N GLY A 733 5.74 -5.03 16.66
CA GLY A 733 6.81 -4.76 17.59
C GLY A 733 6.33 -4.55 19.04
N GLY A 734 6.94 -3.61 19.76
CA GLY A 734 6.62 -3.32 21.17
C GLY A 734 5.47 -2.35 21.38
N SER A 735 4.37 -2.48 20.65
CA SER A 735 3.24 -1.53 20.66
C SER A 735 2.33 -1.65 21.89
N GLY A 736 2.45 -2.73 22.67
CA GLY A 736 1.50 -3.08 23.73
C GLY A 736 0.14 -3.58 23.21
N GLY A 737 0.02 -3.83 21.91
CA GLY A 737 -1.16 -4.43 21.28
C GLY A 737 -2.25 -3.45 20.85
N TRP A 738 -1.98 -2.14 20.91
CA TRP A 738 -2.86 -1.13 20.34
C TRP A 738 -2.25 -0.47 19.10
N ALA A 739 -3.08 -0.13 18.13
CA ALA A 739 -2.63 0.35 16.83
C ALA A 739 -2.32 1.84 16.82
N HIS A 740 -1.07 2.19 16.53
CA HIS A 740 -0.59 3.57 16.46
C HIS A 740 0.70 3.69 15.63
N LEU A 741 0.96 4.89 15.14
CA LEU A 741 2.28 5.29 14.68
C LEU A 741 3.04 5.87 15.88
N HIS A 742 4.12 5.22 16.32
CA HIS A 742 5.13 5.89 17.16
C HIS A 742 6.11 6.63 16.26
N PHE A 743 6.16 7.94 16.39
CA PHE A 743 6.98 8.87 15.61
C PHE A 743 7.92 9.63 16.54
N ASP A 744 9.23 9.52 16.32
CA ASP A 744 10.21 10.31 17.06
C ASP A 744 11.29 10.89 16.14
N ILE A 745 11.92 11.97 16.60
CA ILE A 745 13.01 12.66 15.90
C ILE A 745 14.23 12.63 16.83
N TYR A 746 15.36 12.10 16.37
CA TYR A 746 16.62 12.11 17.11
C TYR A 746 17.63 13.05 16.47
N CYS A 747 18.31 13.83 17.30
CA CYS A 747 19.43 14.66 16.89
C CYS A 747 20.49 14.76 18.00
N ARG A 748 21.63 15.39 17.69
CA ARG A 748 22.64 15.73 18.70
C ARG A 748 22.13 16.87 19.57
N GLN A 749 22.17 16.66 20.87
CA GLN A 749 21.71 17.61 21.87
C GLN A 749 22.88 18.46 22.40
N PRO A 750 22.63 19.56 23.15
CA PRO A 750 23.70 20.41 23.69
C PRO A 750 24.75 19.67 24.53
N SER A 751 24.37 18.56 25.17
CA SER A 751 25.30 17.65 25.88
C SER A 751 26.26 16.88 24.96
N GLY A 752 26.09 16.96 23.64
CA GLY A 752 26.77 16.14 22.65
C GLY A 752 26.18 14.73 22.49
N LYS A 753 25.25 14.30 23.35
CA LYS A 753 24.59 12.99 23.26
C LYS A 753 23.52 12.98 22.17
N TRP A 754 23.19 11.78 21.69
CA TRP A 754 21.95 11.58 20.92
C TRP A 754 20.76 11.68 21.87
N GLY A 755 19.74 12.44 21.49
CA GLY A 755 18.53 12.57 22.27
C GLY A 755 17.34 12.99 21.42
N CYS A 756 16.15 12.77 21.96
CA CYS A 756 14.91 13.11 21.28
C CYS A 756 14.77 14.63 21.12
N GLN A 757 14.33 15.00 19.93
CA GLN A 757 13.83 16.32 19.57
C GLN A 757 12.30 16.26 19.63
N GLU A 758 11.73 16.88 20.67
CA GLU A 758 10.28 16.96 20.86
C GLU A 758 9.60 17.53 19.61
N ALA A 759 8.62 16.80 19.08
CA ALA A 759 8.06 17.02 17.75
C ALA A 759 6.61 17.53 17.75
N TYR A 760 5.96 17.69 18.92
CA TYR A 760 4.55 18.07 19.01
C TYR A 760 4.28 19.40 18.31
N ALA A 761 5.09 20.43 18.59
CA ALA A 761 4.98 21.72 17.92
C ALA A 761 5.12 21.60 16.39
N PHE A 762 6.05 20.76 15.91
CA PHE A 762 6.28 20.56 14.48
C PHE A 762 5.10 19.83 13.81
N ALA A 763 4.59 18.80 14.45
CA ALA A 763 3.43 18.05 13.97
C ALA A 763 2.16 18.91 13.97
N TRP A 764 1.99 19.74 15.00
CA TRP A 764 0.90 20.71 15.08
C TRP A 764 0.96 21.74 13.94
N GLU A 765 2.11 22.38 13.73
CA GLU A 765 2.31 23.32 12.63
C GLU A 765 2.09 22.66 11.27
N ALA A 766 2.60 21.44 11.08
CA ALA A 766 2.40 20.65 9.86
C ALA A 766 0.91 20.40 9.59
N TYR A 767 0.17 19.94 10.60
CA TYR A 767 -1.25 19.67 10.49
C TYR A 767 -2.05 20.92 10.15
N LEU A 768 -1.81 22.04 10.86
CA LEU A 768 -2.50 23.31 10.58
C LEU A 768 -2.25 23.80 9.15
N ARG A 769 -1.02 23.65 8.63
CA ARG A 769 -0.70 24.07 7.26
C ARG A 769 -1.35 23.17 6.21
N GLN A 770 -1.36 21.87 6.44
CA GLN A 770 -1.85 20.88 5.48
C GLN A 770 -3.37 20.83 5.41
N TYR A 771 -4.04 20.83 6.57
CA TYR A 771 -5.49 20.61 6.66
C TYR A 771 -6.28 21.87 7.01
N LYS A 772 -5.64 22.93 7.51
CA LYS A 772 -6.27 24.24 7.79
C LYS A 772 -7.57 24.15 8.60
N PRO A 773 -7.60 23.38 9.70
CA PRO A 773 -8.81 23.20 10.49
C PRO A 773 -9.29 24.55 11.05
N LYS A 774 -10.60 24.79 11.02
CA LYS A 774 -11.20 26.01 11.60
C LYS A 774 -11.06 26.08 13.12
N VAL A 775 -11.23 24.93 13.78
CA VAL A 775 -11.21 24.77 15.24
C VAL A 775 -10.70 23.38 15.60
N LEU A 776 -9.92 23.29 16.67
CA LEU A 776 -9.43 22.03 17.24
C LEU A 776 -9.69 22.00 18.75
N ALA A 777 -10.43 21.00 19.22
CA ALA A 777 -10.56 20.73 20.65
C ALA A 777 -9.30 20.03 21.17
N VAL A 778 -8.85 20.40 22.37
CA VAL A 778 -7.69 19.77 23.02
C VAL A 778 -8.00 19.53 24.50
N ALA A 779 -8.32 18.29 24.85
CA ALA A 779 -8.72 17.83 26.19
C ALA A 779 -7.68 16.88 26.84
N ARG A 780 -6.46 16.84 26.30
CA ARG A 780 -5.34 15.98 26.72
C ARG A 780 -4.46 16.68 27.78
N PRO A 781 -3.52 16.03 28.51
CA PRO A 781 -3.13 14.62 28.48
C PRO A 781 -4.17 13.69 29.09
N HIS A 782 -3.84 12.40 29.14
CA HIS A 782 -4.59 11.44 29.94
C HIS A 782 -4.27 11.58 31.43
N HIS A 783 -5.26 11.30 32.26
CA HIS A 783 -5.18 11.40 33.71
C HIS A 783 -5.28 10.02 34.37
N VAL A 784 -4.65 9.90 35.53
CA VAL A 784 -4.83 8.78 36.44
C VAL A 784 -5.12 9.30 37.82
N ALA A 785 -5.99 8.61 38.55
CA ALA A 785 -6.40 9.00 39.90
C ALA A 785 -6.83 7.77 40.71
N TYR A 786 -6.81 7.88 42.03
CA TYR A 786 -7.61 7.01 42.88
C TYR A 786 -9.07 7.49 42.95
N VAL A 787 -9.97 6.57 43.27
CA VAL A 787 -11.36 6.91 43.66
C VAL A 787 -11.34 8.03 44.71
N GLY A 788 -12.16 9.06 44.48
CA GLY A 788 -12.28 10.23 45.35
C GLY A 788 -11.19 11.30 45.19
N GLU A 789 -10.11 11.07 44.43
CA GLU A 789 -9.12 12.11 44.13
C GLU A 789 -9.67 13.10 43.08
N LYS A 790 -9.31 14.38 43.24
CA LYS A 790 -9.65 15.43 42.29
C LYS A 790 -8.76 15.35 41.06
N VAL A 791 -9.37 15.42 39.88
CA VAL A 791 -8.73 15.51 38.58
C VAL A 791 -9.13 16.83 37.93
N LEU A 792 -8.15 17.62 37.51
CA LEU A 792 -8.37 18.84 36.73
C LEU A 792 -8.35 18.48 35.23
N LEU A 793 -9.51 18.60 34.59
CA LEU A 793 -9.66 18.50 33.13
C LEU A 793 -9.47 19.89 32.52
N ASP A 794 -8.72 19.98 31.43
CA ASP A 794 -8.31 21.27 30.87
C ASP A 794 -8.43 21.29 29.34
N GLY A 795 -9.39 22.08 28.85
CA GLY A 795 -9.66 22.35 27.44
C GLY A 795 -8.99 23.62 26.91
N SER A 796 -8.33 24.42 27.76
CA SER A 796 -7.83 25.76 27.42
C SER A 796 -6.78 25.80 26.31
N ARG A 797 -6.21 24.64 25.95
CA ARG A 797 -5.26 24.46 24.84
C ARG A 797 -5.93 24.33 23.46
N SER A 798 -7.26 24.38 23.41
CA SER A 798 -8.03 24.35 22.16
C SER A 798 -7.70 25.54 21.26
N TYR A 799 -7.78 25.33 19.96
CA TYR A 799 -7.36 26.30 18.94
C TYR A 799 -8.53 26.72 18.06
N SER A 800 -8.51 27.98 17.62
CA SER A 800 -9.40 28.48 16.55
C SER A 800 -8.62 29.36 15.57
N ALA A 801 -8.86 29.13 14.28
CA ALA A 801 -8.36 29.99 13.20
C ALA A 801 -9.03 31.38 13.21
N ALA A 802 -10.25 31.49 13.76
CA ALA A 802 -10.96 32.76 13.96
C ALA A 802 -10.49 33.53 15.21
N GLY A 803 -9.52 32.99 15.96
CA GLY A 803 -8.96 33.61 17.16
C GLY A 803 -9.41 32.90 18.44
N LYS A 804 -10.41 33.44 19.13
CA LYS A 804 -10.79 32.96 20.48
C LYS A 804 -11.87 31.87 20.44
N ILE A 805 -11.77 30.95 21.40
CA ILE A 805 -12.85 30.01 21.73
C ILE A 805 -13.92 30.77 22.54
N ALA A 806 -15.17 30.69 22.09
CA ALA A 806 -16.32 31.34 22.73
C ALA A 806 -16.96 30.48 23.81
N GLN A 807 -16.93 29.15 23.64
CA GLN A 807 -17.57 28.21 24.57
C GLN A 807 -16.72 26.95 24.78
N PHE A 808 -16.67 26.50 26.03
CA PHE A 808 -16.15 25.19 26.43
C PHE A 808 -17.27 24.46 27.18
N GLN A 809 -17.71 23.33 26.67
CA GLN A 809 -18.77 22.52 27.27
C GLN A 809 -18.29 21.08 27.46
N TRP A 810 -18.40 20.59 28.68
CA TRP A 810 -18.06 19.23 29.07
C TRP A 810 -19.33 18.38 29.21
N THR A 811 -19.28 17.16 28.69
CA THR A 811 -20.30 16.12 28.94
C THR A 811 -19.59 14.88 29.46
N PHE A 812 -20.03 14.40 30.62
CA PHE A 812 -19.37 13.33 31.33
C PHE A 812 -20.06 11.97 31.12
N CYS A 813 -19.34 10.88 31.39
CA CYS A 813 -19.81 9.51 31.20
C CYS A 813 -21.03 9.12 32.07
N ASP A 814 -21.31 9.90 33.13
CA ASP A 814 -22.51 9.77 33.97
C ASP A 814 -23.70 10.61 33.47
N GLY A 815 -23.53 11.35 32.37
CA GLY A 815 -24.53 12.24 31.78
C GLY A 815 -24.54 13.67 32.33
N SER A 816 -23.77 13.95 33.39
CA SER A 816 -23.64 15.32 33.91
C SER A 816 -22.88 16.22 32.94
N LYS A 817 -23.03 17.54 33.10
CA LYS A 817 -22.40 18.56 32.25
C LYS A 817 -21.78 19.66 33.08
N ALA A 818 -20.77 20.32 32.52
CA ALA A 818 -20.19 21.53 33.08
C ALA A 818 -19.70 22.46 31.97
N ASP A 819 -19.62 23.76 32.27
CA ASP A 819 -19.13 24.77 31.33
C ASP A 819 -17.87 25.42 31.89
N GLY A 820 -16.91 25.67 31.01
CA GLY A 820 -15.65 26.33 31.36
C GLY A 820 -14.42 25.63 30.78
N PRO A 821 -13.30 26.36 30.62
CA PRO A 821 -12.08 25.82 30.02
C PRO A 821 -11.39 24.80 30.94
N GLN A 822 -11.62 24.87 32.25
CA GLN A 822 -11.02 23.99 33.25
C GLN A 822 -12.07 23.54 34.25
N ILE A 823 -12.14 22.24 34.52
CA ILE A 823 -13.11 21.63 35.44
C ILE A 823 -12.41 20.67 36.40
N GLU A 824 -12.68 20.79 37.70
CA GLU A 824 -12.30 19.78 38.69
C GLU A 824 -13.39 18.71 38.80
N ARG A 825 -12.98 17.43 38.83
CA ARG A 825 -13.90 16.30 38.93
C ARG A 825 -13.35 15.20 39.84
N THR A 826 -14.24 14.50 40.53
CA THR A 826 -13.95 13.30 41.31
C THR A 826 -14.76 12.13 40.76
N TYR A 827 -14.26 10.91 40.98
CA TYR A 827 -14.88 9.69 40.49
C TYR A 827 -15.13 8.73 41.64
N GLU A 828 -16.35 8.18 41.69
CA GLU A 828 -16.79 7.31 42.78
C GLU A 828 -16.45 5.83 42.56
N LYS A 829 -16.18 5.43 41.31
CA LYS A 829 -15.93 4.04 40.93
C LYS A 829 -14.67 3.90 40.08
N PRO A 830 -13.90 2.81 40.25
CA PRO A 830 -12.82 2.50 39.34
C PRO A 830 -13.34 2.27 37.91
N GLY A 831 -12.56 2.67 36.91
CA GLY A 831 -12.96 2.62 35.52
C GLY A 831 -12.06 3.45 34.60
N TYR A 832 -12.30 3.33 33.30
CA TYR A 832 -11.64 4.09 32.26
C TYR A 832 -12.69 4.99 31.58
N TYR A 833 -12.59 6.29 31.88
CA TYR A 833 -13.55 7.31 31.49
C TYR A 833 -13.01 8.10 30.29
N SER A 834 -13.91 8.51 29.40
CA SER A 834 -13.62 9.31 28.22
C SER A 834 -14.59 10.49 28.20
N GLU A 835 -14.21 11.57 28.87
CA GLU A 835 -15.05 12.74 29.09
C GLU A 835 -15.01 13.67 27.88
N VAL A 836 -16.18 14.07 27.38
CA VAL A 836 -16.31 14.78 26.11
C VAL A 836 -16.14 16.28 26.34
N LEU A 837 -15.17 16.90 25.66
CA LEU A 837 -15.07 18.34 25.50
C LEU A 837 -15.63 18.74 24.14
N LYS A 838 -16.58 19.67 24.14
CA LYS A 838 -16.98 20.44 22.97
C LYS A 838 -16.43 21.85 23.08
N VAL A 839 -15.79 22.33 22.03
CA VAL A 839 -15.44 23.75 21.90
C VAL A 839 -16.19 24.38 20.74
N VAL A 840 -16.55 25.65 20.90
CA VAL A 840 -17.15 26.46 19.84
C VAL A 840 -16.37 27.77 19.75
N ASP A 841 -15.92 28.12 18.55
CA ASP A 841 -15.24 29.38 18.32
C ASP A 841 -16.20 30.57 18.11
N THR A 842 -15.64 31.77 18.04
CA THR A 842 -16.42 33.00 17.81
C THR A 842 -17.12 33.07 16.45
N ALA A 843 -16.75 32.21 15.49
CA ALA A 843 -17.42 32.08 14.19
C ALA A 843 -18.49 30.97 14.18
N GLY A 844 -18.71 30.28 15.31
CA GLY A 844 -19.70 29.21 15.45
C GLY A 844 -19.21 27.84 14.99
N ASN A 845 -17.93 27.68 14.63
CA ASN A 845 -17.37 26.37 14.30
C ASN A 845 -17.19 25.55 15.58
N ALA A 846 -17.49 24.25 15.52
CA ALA A 846 -17.37 23.36 16.67
C ALA A 846 -16.36 22.23 16.43
N ASP A 847 -15.71 21.78 17.50
CA ASP A 847 -14.91 20.55 17.49
C ASP A 847 -15.00 19.81 18.83
N TYR A 848 -14.58 18.54 18.82
CA TYR A 848 -14.67 17.65 19.97
C TYR A 848 -13.37 16.89 20.20
N ASP A 849 -12.98 16.76 21.47
CA ASP A 849 -11.88 15.88 21.92
C ASP A 849 -12.28 15.27 23.27
N PHE A 850 -11.50 14.31 23.75
CA PHE A 850 -11.87 13.46 24.88
C PHE A 850 -10.77 13.44 25.94
N ALA A 851 -11.12 13.85 27.16
CA ALA A 851 -10.24 13.72 28.31
C ALA A 851 -10.34 12.29 28.87
N ILE A 852 -9.24 11.56 28.82
CA ILE A 852 -9.17 10.22 29.39
C ILE A 852 -8.84 10.31 30.88
N VAL A 853 -9.61 9.60 31.71
CA VAL A 853 -9.32 9.45 33.14
C VAL A 853 -9.38 7.97 33.53
N HIS A 854 -8.25 7.41 33.95
CA HIS A 854 -8.17 6.05 34.47
C HIS A 854 -8.19 6.07 35.99
N VAL A 855 -9.29 5.60 36.58
CA VAL A 855 -9.54 5.68 38.02
C VAL A 855 -9.32 4.30 38.63
N HIS A 856 -8.46 4.22 39.65
CA HIS A 856 -8.10 2.98 40.34
C HIS A 856 -8.67 2.94 41.76
N ASP A 857 -8.87 1.74 42.30
CA ASP A 857 -9.17 1.56 43.72
C ASP A 857 -7.87 1.45 44.54
N ARG A 858 -7.75 2.25 45.61
CA ARG A 858 -6.61 2.17 46.52
C ARG A 858 -6.65 0.93 47.39
N GLN A 859 -7.85 0.42 47.70
CA GLN A 859 -8.06 -0.75 48.54
C GLN A 859 -7.91 -2.07 47.77
N GLN A 860 -8.06 -2.02 46.44
CA GLN A 860 -8.01 -3.21 45.55
C GLN A 860 -7.06 -2.95 44.37
N PRO A 861 -5.78 -2.64 44.61
CA PRO A 861 -4.83 -2.25 43.56
C PRO A 861 -4.55 -3.35 42.52
N GLU A 862 -4.85 -4.61 42.84
CA GLU A 862 -4.78 -5.76 41.95
C GLU A 862 -5.96 -5.85 40.97
N ARG A 863 -7.09 -5.20 41.27
CA ARG A 863 -8.27 -5.15 40.39
C ARG A 863 -8.14 -4.01 39.41
N PHE A 864 -7.25 -4.21 38.45
CA PHE A 864 -6.93 -3.24 37.42
C PHE A 864 -8.13 -3.04 36.45
N PRO A 865 -8.72 -1.84 36.38
CA PRO A 865 -9.87 -1.60 35.51
C PRO A 865 -9.52 -1.76 34.03
N PRO A 866 -10.43 -2.28 33.20
CA PRO A 866 -10.18 -2.44 31.77
C PRO A 866 -10.00 -1.09 31.09
N THR A 867 -9.34 -1.12 29.93
CA THR A 867 -9.22 0.04 29.02
C THR A 867 -9.65 -0.34 27.62
N ILE A 868 -9.84 0.65 26.74
CA ILE A 868 -10.32 0.42 25.37
C ILE A 868 -9.66 1.37 24.38
N HIS A 869 -9.18 0.83 23.25
CA HIS A 869 -8.76 1.61 22.09
C HIS A 869 -9.88 1.56 21.04
N VAL A 870 -10.27 2.72 20.53
CA VAL A 870 -11.30 2.87 19.49
C VAL A 870 -10.73 3.74 18.37
N ALA A 871 -10.86 3.30 17.13
CA ALA A 871 -10.42 4.05 15.94
C ALA A 871 -11.42 3.89 14.80
N TYR A 872 -11.35 4.77 13.80
CA TYR A 872 -12.19 4.70 12.60
C TYR A 872 -11.44 5.15 11.34
N HIS A 873 -11.88 4.68 10.17
CA HIS A 873 -11.32 5.02 8.87
C HIS A 873 -12.41 5.04 7.77
N PRO A 874 -12.36 5.97 6.80
CA PRO A 874 -11.45 7.11 6.73
C PRO A 874 -11.79 8.15 7.79
N THR A 875 -10.83 9.04 8.11
CA THR A 875 -11.04 10.12 9.11
C THR A 875 -11.27 11.48 8.48
N LEU A 876 -11.00 11.63 7.18
CA LEU A 876 -11.07 12.87 6.41
C LEU A 876 -12.06 12.71 5.25
N GLY A 877 -12.75 13.78 4.88
CA GLY A 877 -13.53 13.85 3.64
C GLY A 877 -14.72 12.87 3.54
N ILE A 878 -15.28 12.41 4.66
CA ILE A 878 -16.42 11.49 4.70
C ILE A 878 -17.68 12.21 4.22
N LYS A 879 -18.41 11.65 3.28
CA LYS A 879 -19.71 12.18 2.80
C LYS A 879 -20.88 11.36 3.33
N PRO A 880 -22.10 11.93 3.38
CA PRO A 880 -23.28 11.15 3.70
C PRO A 880 -23.41 9.92 2.79
N GLY A 881 -23.69 8.77 3.38
CA GLY A 881 -23.76 7.47 2.71
C GLY A 881 -22.41 6.76 2.53
N ASP A 882 -21.26 7.41 2.77
CA ASP A 882 -19.96 6.74 2.71
C ASP A 882 -19.81 5.69 3.83
N GLU A 883 -19.08 4.62 3.54
CA GLU A 883 -18.76 3.60 4.55
C GLU A 883 -17.66 4.10 5.48
N VAL A 884 -17.90 3.98 6.78
CA VAL A 884 -16.91 4.19 7.82
C VAL A 884 -16.66 2.87 8.53
N ILE A 885 -15.39 2.46 8.56
CA ILE A 885 -14.93 1.26 9.26
C ILE A 885 -14.50 1.69 10.66
N PHE A 886 -15.05 1.04 11.68
CA PHE A 886 -14.69 1.21 13.08
C PHE A 886 -13.94 0.00 13.58
N LYS A 887 -12.93 0.23 14.41
CA LYS A 887 -12.21 -0.82 15.13
C LYS A 887 -12.16 -0.51 16.61
N ALA A 888 -12.40 -1.52 17.44
CA ALA A 888 -12.14 -1.41 18.88
C ALA A 888 -11.42 -2.66 19.41
N ARG A 889 -10.66 -2.46 20.48
CA ARG A 889 -10.05 -3.54 21.25
C ARG A 889 -10.02 -3.13 22.71
N SER A 890 -10.53 -3.99 23.58
CA SER A 890 -10.41 -3.81 25.02
C SER A 890 -9.15 -4.48 25.54
N PHE A 891 -8.69 -4.02 26.70
CA PHE A 891 -7.48 -4.49 27.35
C PHE A 891 -7.76 -4.78 28.82
N ALA A 892 -6.94 -5.66 29.41
CA ALA A 892 -7.05 -6.13 30.79
C ALA A 892 -8.39 -6.80 31.16
N THR A 893 -9.22 -7.15 30.18
CA THR A 893 -10.42 -7.96 30.39
C THR A 893 -10.76 -8.78 29.15
N THR A 894 -11.22 -10.00 29.37
CA THR A 894 -11.90 -10.85 28.36
C THR A 894 -13.37 -11.07 28.68
N ASP A 895 -13.85 -10.51 29.80
CA ASP A 895 -15.25 -10.57 30.22
C ASP A 895 -16.10 -9.54 29.47
N GLY A 896 -17.39 -9.80 29.30
CA GLY A 896 -18.32 -8.88 28.64
C GLY A 896 -18.11 -8.72 27.13
N GLU A 897 -18.79 -7.72 26.56
CA GLU A 897 -18.85 -7.38 25.13
C GLU A 897 -18.73 -5.87 24.97
N GLU A 898 -18.14 -5.40 23.87
CA GLU A 898 -18.19 -4.00 23.52
C GLU A 898 -19.58 -3.63 22.97
N SER A 899 -20.12 -2.51 23.46
CA SER A 899 -21.38 -1.92 23.00
C SER A 899 -21.11 -0.64 22.25
N TRP A 900 -21.60 -0.56 21.02
CA TRP A 900 -21.41 0.57 20.12
C TRP A 900 -22.70 1.41 20.04
N ASP A 901 -22.54 2.72 20.18
CA ASP A 901 -23.52 3.74 19.83
C ASP A 901 -22.84 4.70 18.83
N PHE A 902 -23.40 4.83 17.64
CA PHE A 902 -22.82 5.65 16.56
C PHE A 902 -23.18 7.14 16.67
N GLY A 903 -24.03 7.53 17.62
CA GLY A 903 -24.38 8.93 17.85
C GLY A 903 -25.37 9.52 16.84
N ASP A 904 -25.93 8.70 15.95
CA ASP A 904 -26.93 9.10 14.95
C ASP A 904 -28.35 8.57 15.23
N GLY A 905 -28.52 7.85 16.35
CA GLY A 905 -29.78 7.21 16.74
C GLY A 905 -30.02 5.84 16.12
N SER A 906 -29.06 5.28 15.38
CA SER A 906 -29.10 3.89 14.92
C SER A 906 -29.08 2.89 16.08
N PRO A 907 -29.58 1.66 15.89
CA PRO A 907 -29.53 0.63 16.93
C PRO A 907 -28.11 0.32 17.38
N THR A 908 -27.96 0.07 18.69
CA THR A 908 -26.65 -0.30 19.24
C THR A 908 -26.17 -1.65 18.69
N VAL A 909 -24.85 -1.78 18.51
CA VAL A 909 -24.20 -3.00 18.04
C VAL A 909 -23.36 -3.60 19.17
N LYS A 910 -23.35 -4.93 19.29
CA LYS A 910 -22.51 -5.67 20.24
C LYS A 910 -21.40 -6.40 19.50
N THR A 911 -20.19 -6.35 20.05
CA THR A 911 -19.02 -7.08 19.53
C THR A 911 -18.20 -7.66 20.68
N ARG A 912 -17.20 -8.49 20.36
CA ARG A 912 -16.26 -9.01 21.35
C ARG A 912 -14.85 -9.05 20.79
N SER A 913 -14.01 -8.14 21.25
CA SER A 913 -12.57 -8.18 20.99
C SER A 913 -11.88 -9.22 21.86
N ASP A 914 -10.67 -9.61 21.47
CA ASP A 914 -9.90 -10.65 22.16
C ASP A 914 -9.39 -10.23 23.55
N GLY A 915 -9.58 -8.98 23.97
CA GLY A 915 -9.11 -8.49 25.26
C GLY A 915 -7.60 -8.31 25.35
N ASN A 916 -6.89 -8.27 24.21
CA ASN A 916 -5.43 -8.25 24.11
C ASN A 916 -4.75 -9.52 24.66
N VAL A 917 -5.40 -10.68 24.54
CA VAL A 917 -4.83 -11.98 24.97
C VAL A 917 -3.57 -12.33 24.15
N VAL A 918 -3.61 -12.06 22.84
CA VAL A 918 -2.43 -12.17 21.97
C VAL A 918 -2.11 -10.80 21.41
N MET A 919 -1.09 -10.15 21.96
CA MET A 919 -0.74 -8.74 21.69
C MET A 919 -0.74 -8.40 20.19
N LEU A 920 -0.14 -9.25 19.36
CA LEU A 920 0.02 -9.04 17.92
C LEU A 920 -1.02 -9.77 17.05
N ALA A 921 -2.12 -10.30 17.63
CA ALA A 921 -3.16 -11.00 16.86
C ALA A 921 -3.69 -10.16 15.70
N ARG A 922 -3.67 -10.70 14.48
CA ARG A 922 -4.16 -10.01 13.26
C ARG A 922 -5.64 -9.67 13.34
N ASP A 923 -6.41 -10.45 14.09
CA ASP A 923 -7.85 -10.35 14.31
C ASP A 923 -8.20 -9.93 15.76
N GLY A 924 -7.26 -9.34 16.51
CA GLY A 924 -7.51 -8.91 17.89
C GLY A 924 -8.50 -7.75 18.01
N TYR A 925 -8.62 -6.91 16.97
CA TYR A 925 -9.62 -5.85 16.89
C TYR A 925 -10.95 -6.38 16.36
N VAL A 926 -12.06 -5.98 17.00
CA VAL A 926 -13.37 -6.07 16.36
C VAL A 926 -13.47 -5.06 15.23
N VAL A 927 -14.24 -5.40 14.19
CA VAL A 927 -14.48 -4.52 13.05
C VAL A 927 -15.98 -4.33 12.88
N VAL A 928 -16.43 -3.08 12.82
CA VAL A 928 -17.82 -2.71 12.54
C VAL A 928 -17.83 -1.73 11.37
N LYS A 929 -18.86 -1.80 10.53
CA LYS A 929 -19.07 -0.87 9.41
C LYS A 929 -20.34 -0.10 9.64
N HIS A 930 -20.31 1.21 9.42
CA HIS A 930 -21.48 2.07 9.56
C HIS A 930 -21.52 3.12 8.44
N ARG A 931 -22.70 3.67 8.18
CA ARG A 931 -22.93 4.77 7.22
C ARG A 931 -23.82 5.81 7.87
N TYR A 932 -23.51 7.08 7.63
CA TYR A 932 -24.29 8.19 8.15
C TYR A 932 -25.09 8.85 7.04
N ASP A 933 -26.40 9.01 7.23
CA ASP A 933 -27.28 9.54 6.17
C ASP A 933 -27.23 11.07 6.02
N LYS A 934 -26.72 11.77 7.04
CA LYS A 934 -26.75 13.24 7.11
C LYS A 934 -25.38 13.81 7.44
N PRO A 935 -25.08 15.03 6.97
CA PRO A 935 -23.88 15.73 7.41
C PRO A 935 -23.98 16.09 8.91
N GLY A 936 -22.85 16.08 9.62
CA GLY A 936 -22.81 16.42 11.04
C GLY A 936 -21.56 15.96 11.78
N HIS A 937 -21.54 16.29 13.07
CA HIS A 937 -20.60 15.76 14.05
C HIS A 937 -21.26 14.58 14.77
N TYR A 938 -20.66 13.39 14.68
CA TYR A 938 -21.14 12.18 15.35
C TYR A 938 -20.09 11.73 16.38
N LEU A 939 -20.55 11.49 17.60
CA LEU A 939 -19.70 10.97 18.69
C LEU A 939 -20.00 9.49 18.84
N VAL A 940 -19.12 8.66 18.30
CA VAL A 940 -19.24 7.21 18.45
C VAL A 940 -18.73 6.84 19.82
N ARG A 941 -19.56 6.14 20.58
CA ARG A 941 -19.27 5.68 21.93
C ARG A 941 -19.17 4.17 21.94
N VAL A 942 -18.09 3.66 22.54
CA VAL A 942 -17.87 2.24 22.75
C VAL A 942 -17.66 1.98 24.23
N GLU A 943 -18.36 1.02 24.79
CA GLU A 943 -18.15 0.64 26.19
C GLU A 943 -18.09 -0.87 26.42
N ARG A 944 -17.30 -1.28 27.42
CA ARG A 944 -17.23 -2.65 27.91
C ARG A 944 -17.07 -2.67 29.42
N SER A 945 -17.65 -3.67 30.09
CA SER A 945 -17.47 -3.88 31.53
C SER A 945 -16.73 -5.18 31.81
N ASP A 946 -15.90 -5.19 32.84
CA ASP A 946 -15.32 -6.43 33.38
C ASP A 946 -16.30 -7.14 34.33
N ARG A 947 -15.91 -8.32 34.84
CA ARG A 947 -16.68 -9.10 35.83
C ARG A 947 -16.91 -8.40 37.18
N PHE A 948 -16.15 -7.34 37.49
CA PHE A 948 -16.28 -6.56 38.71
C PHE A 948 -17.19 -5.33 38.52
N GLY A 949 -17.66 -5.10 37.30
CA GLY A 949 -18.50 -3.96 36.94
C GLY A 949 -17.70 -2.68 36.67
N HIS A 950 -16.37 -2.75 36.57
CA HIS A 950 -15.58 -1.61 36.11
C HIS A 950 -15.80 -1.41 34.61
N ARG A 951 -16.07 -0.16 34.23
CA ARG A 951 -16.39 0.22 32.84
C ARG A 951 -15.16 0.80 32.15
N ALA A 952 -14.96 0.42 30.90
CA ALA A 952 -14.09 1.12 29.96
C ALA A 952 -14.95 1.78 28.89
N VAL A 953 -14.81 3.09 28.73
CA VAL A 953 -15.52 3.90 27.74
C VAL A 953 -14.50 4.54 26.81
N GLY A 954 -14.72 4.45 25.51
CA GLY A 954 -13.96 5.16 24.49
C GLY A 954 -14.90 5.94 23.57
N HIS A 955 -14.43 7.09 23.09
CA HIS A 955 -15.13 7.88 22.09
C HIS A 955 -14.22 8.19 20.90
N VAL A 956 -14.83 8.31 19.72
CA VAL A 956 -14.20 8.93 18.54
C VAL A 956 -15.16 9.94 17.90
N HIS A 957 -14.62 11.01 17.34
CA HIS A 957 -15.39 12.08 16.71
C HIS A 957 -15.36 11.96 15.19
N VAL A 958 -16.49 11.55 14.59
CA VAL A 958 -16.67 11.40 13.14
C VAL A 958 -17.30 12.67 12.57
N ARG A 959 -16.71 13.21 11.50
CA ARG A 959 -17.26 14.35 10.74
C ARG A 959 -17.74 13.86 9.39
N VAL A 960 -18.99 14.14 9.06
CA VAL A 960 -19.62 13.72 7.80
C VAL A 960 -20.13 14.95 7.07
N GLY A 961 -19.75 15.14 5.80
CA GLY A 961 -20.20 16.24 4.95
C GLY A 961 -19.93 17.63 5.52
N LEU A 962 -18.85 17.78 6.29
CA LEU A 962 -18.37 19.06 6.80
C LEU A 962 -17.10 19.43 6.03
N ASP A 963 -16.93 20.71 5.71
CA ASP A 963 -15.68 21.21 5.15
C ASP A 963 -14.57 21.07 6.20
N ASP A 964 -13.56 20.24 5.90
CA ASP A 964 -12.38 20.03 6.75
C ASP A 964 -11.45 21.26 6.76
#